data_AF-A0AAU3TST8-F1
#
_entry.id   AF-A0AAU3TST8-F1
#
_cell.length_a   1.000
_cell.length_b   1.000
_cell.length_c   1.000
_cell.angle_alpha   90.00
_cell.angle_beta   90.00
_cell.angle_gamma   90.00
#
_symmetry.space_group_name_H-M   'P 1'
#
loop_
_entity.id
_entity.type
_entity.pdbx_description
1 polymer ?
#
loop_
_entity_poly.entity_id
_entity_poly.type
_entity_poly.pdbx_seq_one_letter_code
_entity_poly.pdbx_strand_id
1 'polypeptide(L)'
;MKAIRRFTVRPVLPEPLRPLSDLARNLRWSWHAETRDLFQSVDPERWAASDGDPVRLLGSVAPARLAELAEDPRFLRRLAAVTDDLGDYVTGERWYQTHTGELPAAIAYFSPEFGITAALPQYSGGLGILAGDHLKAASDLGVPLIGVGLLYRHGYFRQSLSRDGWQQEHYPVLDPNELPVALLEEPDGAPAQVSLALPGGKQLHARIWLAQVGRVPLLMLDSDVEENDLGERGVTDRLYGGGSEHRLLQEMLLGIGGVRAVRTYCRLTGHPAPEVFHTNEGHAGFLGLERIAELCDGGLDFDSALEAVRAGTVFTTHTPVPAGIDRFDRELVAHHFGAAAELPRIDVERILRLGMETYPGGEPNLFNMAVMGLRLGQRANGVSLLHGHVSREMFSGLWPGFDPDEVPITSVTNGVHAPTWVAPEVFRLGARQIGAQRTEDALTVGGSDRWDAVGEIPDQDIWELRRVLREQLVDEVRRRLRASWRGRGAGTAELGWIDGVLDPDVLTIGFARRVPSYKRLTLMLRDRDRLMDLLLHPEHPIQIVVAGKAHPADDGGKRLVQELVRFADDPRVRHRIVFLPDYGMAMAQKLYPGCDIWLNNPLRPLEACGTSGMKAALNGCLNLSVLDGWWDEWFQPDFGWAIPTADGTGTDPERRDDIEAEALYDLLEQRVAPRFYERGQQGLPDRWIEMVRQTLTLLGPKVLAGRMVREYVERLYAPAAHAHRSMDPDSARELAAWKARVRAAWHGVTVDHVETSAATATAELGTTLALRVRVGLGELGPDDVEVQAVSGRVDPEDHIADAVTVPLKPAGGPDNEGRWVYEGPLSLDRTGPYGYTVRILPAHRLLASGAELGLVAVPSEETGEGAGVLMR
;
A
#
# COMPACT_ATOMS: atom_id res chain seq x y z
N MET A 1 28.82 7.21 -31.33
CA MET A 1 27.86 6.71 -32.34
C MET A 1 26.60 6.25 -31.62
N LYS A 2 25.39 6.53 -32.13
CA LYS A 2 24.12 6.04 -31.57
C LYS A 2 23.58 4.92 -32.46
N ALA A 3 22.96 3.89 -31.88
CA ALA A 3 22.36 2.80 -32.65
C ALA A 3 21.18 3.32 -33.48
N ILE A 4 21.11 2.95 -34.77
CA ILE A 4 19.98 3.28 -35.67
C ILE A 4 18.75 2.42 -35.32
N ARG A 5 18.97 1.17 -34.91
CA ARG A 5 17.95 0.23 -34.44
C ARG A 5 18.57 -0.68 -33.38
N ARG A 6 17.81 -0.98 -32.31
CA ARG A 6 18.17 -2.00 -31.32
C ARG A 6 17.40 -3.28 -31.64
N PHE A 7 18.07 -4.42 -31.54
CA PHE A 7 17.46 -5.74 -31.61
C PHE A 7 18.16 -6.63 -30.58
N THR A 8 17.40 -7.44 -29.85
CA THR A 8 17.93 -8.34 -28.83
C THR A 8 18.24 -9.69 -29.46
N VAL A 9 19.51 -10.11 -29.42
CA VAL A 9 19.91 -11.46 -29.84
C VAL A 9 19.83 -12.37 -28.63
N ARG A 10 18.83 -13.26 -28.59
CA ARG A 10 18.71 -14.26 -27.52
C ARG A 10 19.61 -15.47 -27.83
N PRO A 11 20.33 -16.01 -26.84
CA PRO A 11 21.05 -17.26 -27.03
C PRO A 11 20.03 -18.38 -27.25
N VAL A 12 20.30 -19.24 -28.24
CA VAL A 12 19.57 -20.50 -28.37
C VAL A 12 20.09 -21.41 -27.26
N LEU A 13 19.27 -21.62 -26.22
CA LEU A 13 19.61 -22.55 -25.15
C LEU A 13 19.63 -23.99 -25.72
N PRO A 14 20.66 -24.79 -25.41
CA PRO A 14 20.63 -26.23 -25.69
C PRO A 14 19.37 -26.87 -25.13
N GLU A 15 18.86 -27.93 -25.77
CA GLU A 15 17.61 -28.61 -25.36
C GLU A 15 17.54 -28.91 -23.86
N PRO A 16 18.59 -29.48 -23.22
CA PRO A 16 18.56 -29.79 -21.78
C PRO A 16 18.46 -28.56 -20.88
N LEU A 17 18.80 -27.37 -21.39
CA LEU A 17 18.83 -26.11 -20.65
C LEU A 17 17.62 -25.22 -20.92
N ARG A 18 16.69 -25.61 -21.80
CA ARG A 18 15.47 -24.84 -22.08
C ARG A 18 14.70 -24.39 -20.82
N PRO A 19 14.56 -25.21 -19.75
CA PRO A 19 13.86 -24.79 -18.53
C PRO A 19 14.43 -23.54 -17.84
N LEU A 20 15.70 -23.19 -18.09
CA LEU A 20 16.28 -21.94 -17.59
C LEU A 20 15.53 -20.70 -18.10
N SER A 21 14.96 -20.76 -19.31
CA SER A 21 14.14 -19.67 -19.84
C SER A 21 12.88 -19.45 -19.01
N ASP A 22 12.19 -20.53 -18.64
CA ASP A 22 10.94 -20.46 -17.88
C ASP A 22 11.20 -20.00 -16.44
N LEU A 23 12.26 -20.53 -15.82
CA LEU A 23 12.75 -20.08 -14.52
C LEU A 23 13.16 -18.60 -14.51
N ALA A 24 13.77 -18.09 -15.59
CA ALA A 24 14.17 -16.68 -15.69
C ALA A 24 12.97 -15.74 -15.86
N ARG A 25 11.90 -16.22 -16.53
CA ARG A 25 10.67 -15.45 -16.79
C ARG A 25 9.69 -15.46 -15.63
N ASN A 26 9.72 -16.45 -14.75
CA ASN A 26 8.90 -16.46 -13.54
C ASN A 26 9.64 -15.76 -12.39
N LEU A 27 9.15 -14.57 -12.00
CA LEU A 27 9.77 -13.69 -11.02
C LEU A 27 9.89 -14.29 -9.61
N ARG A 28 9.33 -15.48 -9.33
CA ARG A 28 9.56 -16.21 -8.07
C ARG A 28 11.05 -16.41 -7.77
N TRP A 29 11.90 -16.49 -8.79
CA TRP A 29 13.36 -16.51 -8.59
C TRP A 29 13.85 -15.36 -7.70
N SER A 30 13.18 -14.21 -7.67
CA SER A 30 13.63 -13.06 -6.88
C SER A 30 13.46 -13.22 -5.37
N TRP A 31 12.62 -14.16 -4.91
CA TRP A 31 12.45 -14.51 -3.48
C TRP A 31 12.61 -16.02 -3.19
N HIS A 32 13.12 -16.80 -4.14
CA HIS A 32 13.44 -18.22 -3.98
C HIS A 32 14.95 -18.46 -4.08
N ALA A 33 15.56 -18.89 -2.98
CA ALA A 33 17.02 -18.95 -2.84
C ALA A 33 17.66 -19.97 -3.81
N GLU A 34 17.06 -21.15 -3.93
CA GLU A 34 17.56 -22.28 -4.70
C GLU A 34 17.60 -21.96 -6.20
N THR A 35 16.60 -21.21 -6.70
CA THR A 35 16.61 -20.72 -8.09
C THR A 35 17.71 -19.69 -8.33
N ARG A 36 17.96 -18.78 -7.37
CA ARG A 36 19.07 -17.82 -7.48
C ARG A 36 20.43 -18.51 -7.45
N ASP A 37 20.61 -19.49 -6.57
CA ASP A 37 21.83 -20.28 -6.46
C ASP A 37 22.08 -21.11 -7.73
N LEU A 38 21.01 -21.55 -8.40
CA LEU A 38 21.11 -22.19 -9.71
C LEU A 38 21.64 -21.19 -10.75
N PHE A 39 21.04 -20.00 -10.88
CA PHE A 39 21.48 -18.98 -11.82
C PHE A 39 22.91 -18.48 -11.53
N GLN A 40 23.26 -18.24 -10.28
CA GLN A 40 24.61 -17.87 -9.89
C GLN A 40 25.64 -18.93 -10.29
N SER A 41 25.27 -20.23 -10.26
CA SER A 41 26.18 -21.31 -10.67
C SER A 41 26.37 -21.46 -12.18
N VAL A 42 25.55 -20.79 -13.00
CA VAL A 42 25.73 -20.75 -14.47
C VAL A 42 27.06 -20.07 -14.80
N ASP A 43 27.25 -18.84 -14.29
CA ASP A 43 28.46 -18.04 -14.41
C ASP A 43 28.48 -16.99 -13.27
N PRO A 44 29.26 -17.20 -12.19
CA PRO A 44 29.26 -16.31 -11.03
C PRO A 44 29.70 -14.88 -11.33
N GLU A 45 30.65 -14.70 -12.25
CA GLU A 45 31.17 -13.38 -12.62
C GLU A 45 30.11 -12.60 -13.40
N ARG A 46 29.47 -13.26 -14.38
CA ARG A 46 28.39 -12.63 -15.17
C ARG A 46 27.14 -12.38 -14.35
N TRP A 47 26.83 -13.24 -13.38
CA TRP A 47 25.73 -13.03 -12.44
C TRP A 47 25.91 -11.75 -11.62
N ALA A 48 27.13 -11.51 -11.12
CA ALA A 48 27.45 -10.27 -10.43
C ALA A 48 27.38 -9.06 -11.38
N ALA A 49 27.87 -9.20 -12.62
CA ALA A 49 27.82 -8.14 -13.63
C ALA A 49 26.41 -7.84 -14.15
N SER A 50 25.47 -8.79 -14.05
CA SER A 50 24.07 -8.62 -14.42
C SER A 50 23.19 -8.08 -13.29
N ASP A 51 23.79 -7.70 -12.16
CA ASP A 51 23.08 -7.30 -10.93
C ASP A 51 22.09 -8.38 -10.43
N GLY A 52 22.40 -9.65 -10.68
CA GLY A 52 21.52 -10.77 -10.29
C GLY A 52 20.26 -10.91 -11.13
N ASP A 53 20.24 -10.38 -12.36
CA ASP A 53 19.16 -10.57 -13.33
C ASP A 53 19.40 -11.83 -14.18
N PRO A 54 18.53 -12.85 -14.09
CA PRO A 54 18.63 -14.07 -14.90
C PRO A 54 18.51 -13.84 -16.41
N VAL A 55 17.66 -12.90 -16.85
CA VAL A 55 17.44 -12.64 -18.28
C VAL A 55 18.70 -12.06 -18.91
N ARG A 56 19.31 -11.07 -18.24
CA ARG A 56 20.59 -10.49 -18.64
C ARG A 56 21.75 -11.47 -18.52
N LEU A 57 21.78 -12.27 -17.46
CA LEU A 57 22.78 -13.33 -17.29
C LEU A 57 22.76 -14.23 -18.53
N LEU A 58 21.62 -14.84 -18.84
CA LEU A 58 21.50 -15.77 -19.97
C LEU A 58 21.92 -15.08 -21.27
N GLY A 59 21.47 -13.84 -21.52
CA GLY A 59 21.86 -13.06 -22.70
C GLY A 59 23.36 -12.76 -22.83
N SER A 60 24.12 -12.85 -21.73
CA SER A 60 25.55 -12.54 -21.72
C SER A 60 26.46 -13.78 -21.70
N VAL A 61 25.97 -14.95 -21.26
CA VAL A 61 26.80 -16.16 -21.10
C VAL A 61 27.27 -16.69 -22.45
N ALA A 62 28.54 -17.12 -22.51
CA ALA A 62 29.14 -17.63 -23.74
C ALA A 62 28.51 -18.98 -24.15
N PRO A 63 28.27 -19.24 -25.45
CA PRO A 63 27.71 -20.50 -25.93
C PRO A 63 28.48 -21.75 -25.47
N ALA A 64 29.81 -21.66 -25.38
CA ALA A 64 30.66 -22.77 -24.91
C ALA A 64 30.36 -23.14 -23.45
N ARG A 65 30.07 -22.17 -22.58
CA ARG A 65 29.69 -22.41 -21.19
C ARG A 65 28.32 -23.06 -21.09
N LEU A 66 27.36 -22.65 -21.93
CA LEU A 66 26.05 -23.29 -22.01
C LEU A 66 26.17 -24.74 -22.51
N ALA A 67 27.05 -25.02 -23.47
CA ALA A 67 27.30 -26.39 -23.93
C ALA A 67 27.89 -27.27 -22.82
N GLU A 68 28.85 -26.76 -22.04
CA GLU A 68 29.40 -27.47 -20.87
C GLU A 68 28.32 -27.82 -19.84
N LEU A 69 27.47 -26.84 -19.47
CA LEU A 69 26.39 -27.05 -18.51
C LEU A 69 25.32 -28.02 -19.01
N ALA A 70 25.12 -28.10 -20.33
CA ALA A 70 24.20 -29.05 -20.95
C ALA A 70 24.69 -30.51 -20.85
N GLU A 71 25.97 -30.73 -20.57
CA GLU A 71 26.57 -32.06 -20.37
C GLU A 71 26.85 -32.37 -18.88
N ASP A 72 26.72 -31.41 -17.96
CA ASP A 72 26.97 -31.59 -16.52
C ASP A 72 25.78 -32.26 -15.80
N PRO A 73 25.89 -33.54 -15.36
CA PRO A 73 24.79 -34.23 -14.70
C PRO A 73 24.41 -33.64 -13.32
N ARG A 74 25.34 -32.95 -12.65
CA ARG A 74 25.05 -32.31 -11.35
C ARG A 74 24.22 -31.05 -11.55
N PHE A 75 24.57 -30.23 -12.54
CA PHE A 75 23.80 -29.05 -12.89
C PHE A 75 22.39 -29.42 -13.37
N LEU A 76 22.27 -30.38 -14.28
CA LEU A 76 20.97 -30.82 -14.82
C LEU A 76 20.02 -31.36 -13.74
N ARG A 77 20.53 -32.11 -12.75
CA ARG A 77 19.70 -32.56 -11.61
C ARG A 77 19.19 -31.40 -10.76
N ARG A 78 20.01 -30.37 -10.52
CA ARG A 78 19.57 -29.17 -9.79
C ARG A 78 18.54 -28.39 -10.60
N LEU A 79 18.75 -28.26 -11.92
CA LEU A 79 17.81 -27.62 -12.83
C LEU A 79 16.44 -28.32 -12.80
N ALA A 80 16.43 -29.66 -12.91
CA ALA A 80 15.20 -30.46 -12.83
C ALA A 80 14.48 -30.23 -11.49
N ALA A 81 15.18 -30.37 -10.36
CA ALA A 81 14.58 -30.18 -9.04
C ALA A 81 13.96 -28.78 -8.84
N VAL A 82 14.63 -27.72 -9.29
CA VAL A 82 14.09 -26.35 -9.20
C VAL A 82 12.93 -26.13 -10.18
N THR A 83 12.92 -26.82 -11.31
CA THR A 83 11.82 -26.76 -12.28
C THR A 83 10.58 -27.47 -11.73
N ASP A 84 10.76 -28.65 -11.16
CA ASP A 84 9.69 -29.44 -10.54
C ASP A 84 9.09 -28.67 -9.34
N ASP A 85 9.94 -28.06 -8.49
CA ASP A 85 9.49 -27.21 -7.39
C ASP A 85 8.68 -25.99 -7.87
N LEU A 86 9.08 -25.35 -8.97
CA LEU A 86 8.26 -24.28 -9.55
C LEU A 86 6.91 -24.82 -10.04
N GLY A 87 6.91 -26.00 -10.68
CA GLY A 87 5.70 -26.69 -11.11
C GLY A 87 4.73 -26.93 -9.96
N ASP A 88 5.21 -27.59 -8.90
CA ASP A 88 4.45 -27.84 -7.67
C ASP A 88 3.96 -26.53 -7.04
N TYR A 89 4.79 -25.48 -7.07
CA TYR A 89 4.40 -24.19 -6.52
C TYR A 89 3.24 -23.54 -7.26
N VAL A 90 3.24 -23.60 -8.60
CA VAL A 90 2.22 -22.93 -9.41
C VAL A 90 0.91 -23.72 -9.48
N THR A 91 0.97 -25.05 -9.50
CA THR A 91 -0.22 -25.91 -9.63
C THR A 91 -0.77 -26.43 -8.31
N GLY A 92 0.05 -26.48 -7.26
CA GLY A 92 -0.33 -27.05 -5.97
C GLY A 92 -1.44 -26.28 -5.24
N GLU A 93 -2.12 -26.98 -4.33
CA GLU A 93 -3.05 -26.35 -3.39
C GLU A 93 -2.28 -25.48 -2.39
N ARG A 94 -2.78 -24.27 -2.17
CA ARG A 94 -2.28 -23.33 -1.15
C ARG A 94 -3.42 -22.94 -0.22
N TRP A 95 -3.14 -22.04 0.72
CA TRP A 95 -4.12 -21.55 1.71
C TRP A 95 -5.50 -21.24 1.11
N TYR A 96 -5.53 -20.55 -0.04
CA TYR A 96 -6.75 -20.16 -0.72
C TYR A 96 -7.59 -21.35 -1.19
N GLN A 97 -6.94 -22.38 -1.77
CA GLN A 97 -7.61 -23.59 -2.27
C GLN A 97 -8.14 -24.47 -1.12
N THR A 98 -7.53 -24.38 0.07
CA THR A 98 -7.98 -25.16 1.25
C THR A 98 -9.18 -24.54 1.98
N HIS A 99 -9.58 -23.33 1.62
CA HIS A 99 -10.71 -22.64 2.25
C HIS A 99 -12.06 -23.18 1.77
N THR A 100 -13.00 -23.37 2.69
CA THR A 100 -14.35 -23.91 2.41
C THR A 100 -15.39 -22.82 2.11
N GLY A 101 -15.05 -21.54 2.28
CA GLY A 101 -15.95 -20.42 2.02
C GLY A 101 -16.12 -20.11 0.53
N GLU A 102 -17.19 -19.40 0.17
CA GLU A 102 -17.40 -18.89 -1.18
C GLU A 102 -16.46 -17.72 -1.49
N LEU A 103 -15.23 -18.04 -1.89
CA LEU A 103 -14.23 -17.05 -2.28
C LEU A 103 -14.42 -16.60 -3.76
N PRO A 104 -13.84 -15.45 -4.17
CA PRO A 104 -13.94 -14.96 -5.54
C PRO A 104 -13.28 -15.88 -6.58
N ALA A 105 -13.87 -16.08 -7.75
CA ALA A 105 -13.24 -16.86 -8.82
C ALA A 105 -11.93 -16.24 -9.31
N ALA A 106 -11.87 -14.91 -9.36
CA ALA A 106 -10.66 -14.13 -9.64
C ALA A 106 -10.80 -12.68 -9.12
N ILE A 107 -9.65 -12.03 -8.91
CA ILE A 107 -9.54 -10.62 -8.50
C ILE A 107 -8.63 -9.89 -9.49
N ALA A 108 -9.00 -8.67 -9.90
CA ALA A 108 -8.11 -7.78 -10.65
C ALA A 108 -7.64 -6.62 -9.76
N TYR A 109 -6.32 -6.49 -9.59
CA TYR A 109 -5.68 -5.50 -8.72
C TYR A 109 -4.91 -4.49 -9.57
N PHE A 110 -5.36 -3.24 -9.54
CA PHE A 110 -4.82 -2.17 -10.37
C PHE A 110 -3.94 -1.24 -9.56
N SER A 111 -2.73 -0.99 -10.04
CA SER A 111 -1.81 -0.02 -9.42
C SER A 111 -0.91 0.61 -10.49
N PRO A 112 -0.53 1.90 -10.35
CA PRO A 112 0.41 2.51 -11.28
C PRO A 112 1.84 2.02 -11.08
N GLU A 113 2.20 1.37 -9.97
CA GLU A 113 3.57 0.91 -9.72
C GLU A 113 3.61 -0.47 -9.06
N PHE A 114 4.64 -1.27 -9.40
CA PHE A 114 4.91 -2.59 -8.84
C PHE A 114 6.40 -2.80 -8.55
N GLY A 115 6.74 -2.93 -7.28
CA GLY A 115 8.09 -3.21 -6.78
C GLY A 115 8.32 -4.70 -6.58
N ILE A 116 8.46 -5.46 -7.66
CA ILE A 116 8.65 -6.92 -7.60
C ILE A 116 10.13 -7.26 -7.37
N THR A 117 11.01 -6.78 -8.22
CA THR A 117 12.46 -7.06 -8.18
C THR A 117 13.24 -5.92 -8.81
N ALA A 118 14.52 -5.79 -8.48
CA ALA A 118 15.40 -4.79 -9.08
C ALA A 118 15.57 -4.95 -10.60
N ALA A 119 15.37 -6.18 -11.13
CA ALA A 119 15.38 -6.47 -12.56
C ALA A 119 14.15 -5.91 -13.32
N LEU A 120 13.07 -5.56 -12.60
CA LEU A 120 11.86 -4.94 -13.16
C LEU A 120 11.56 -3.62 -12.41
N PRO A 121 12.28 -2.53 -12.73
CA PRO A 121 12.26 -1.29 -11.95
C PRO A 121 11.03 -0.42 -12.26
N GLN A 122 9.83 -0.96 -12.04
CA GLN A 122 8.53 -0.36 -12.35
C GLN A 122 7.87 0.23 -11.09
N TYR A 123 8.65 0.94 -10.27
CA TYR A 123 8.21 1.53 -9.01
C TYR A 123 9.03 2.76 -8.60
N SER A 124 8.45 3.61 -7.74
CA SER A 124 9.08 4.82 -7.18
C SER A 124 9.21 4.81 -5.66
N GLY A 125 8.38 4.05 -4.93
CA GLY A 125 8.45 3.98 -3.47
C GLY A 125 7.41 3.09 -2.79
N GLY A 126 6.83 3.58 -1.70
CA GLY A 126 6.08 2.76 -0.74
C GLY A 126 4.86 2.05 -1.34
N LEU A 127 4.06 2.76 -2.15
CA LEU A 127 2.87 2.22 -2.81
C LEU A 127 3.23 1.04 -3.73
N GLY A 128 4.23 1.20 -4.58
CA GLY A 128 4.66 0.16 -5.52
C GLY A 128 5.33 -1.02 -4.81
N ILE A 129 6.10 -0.78 -3.76
CA ILE A 129 6.65 -1.88 -2.95
C ILE A 129 5.53 -2.67 -2.27
N LEU A 130 4.50 -1.98 -1.74
CA LEU A 130 3.33 -2.65 -1.17
C LEU A 130 2.59 -3.46 -2.23
N ALA A 131 2.31 -2.89 -3.41
CA ALA A 131 1.66 -3.58 -4.52
C ALA A 131 2.45 -4.84 -4.92
N GLY A 132 3.79 -4.75 -4.95
CA GLY A 132 4.64 -5.89 -5.23
C GLY A 132 4.60 -6.96 -4.14
N ASP A 133 4.65 -6.57 -2.86
CA ASP A 133 4.54 -7.48 -1.73
C ASP A 133 3.14 -8.13 -1.65
N HIS A 134 2.08 -7.40 -2.04
CA HIS A 134 0.72 -7.90 -2.15
C HIS A 134 0.63 -9.00 -3.22
N LEU A 135 1.23 -8.80 -4.41
CA LEU A 135 1.20 -9.81 -5.48
C LEU A 135 1.99 -11.06 -5.12
N LYS A 136 3.14 -10.90 -4.47
CA LYS A 136 3.94 -12.05 -3.99
C LYS A 136 3.21 -12.84 -2.90
N ALA A 137 2.63 -12.16 -1.92
CA ALA A 137 1.83 -12.81 -0.89
C ALA A 137 0.57 -13.48 -1.46
N ALA A 138 -0.11 -12.85 -2.42
CA ALA A 138 -1.22 -13.46 -3.15
C ALA A 138 -0.78 -14.73 -3.89
N SER A 139 0.39 -14.71 -4.51
CA SER A 139 1.00 -15.87 -5.15
C SER A 139 1.27 -17.00 -4.16
N ASP A 140 1.90 -16.71 -3.01
CA ASP A 140 2.22 -17.71 -1.99
C ASP A 140 0.97 -18.34 -1.37
N LEU A 141 -0.06 -17.52 -1.14
CA LEU A 141 -1.35 -17.96 -0.60
C LEU A 141 -2.24 -18.66 -1.64
N GLY A 142 -1.95 -18.52 -2.93
CA GLY A 142 -2.74 -19.07 -4.02
C GLY A 142 -3.99 -18.29 -4.39
N VAL A 143 -4.05 -17.01 -4.07
CA VAL A 143 -5.16 -16.14 -4.44
C VAL A 143 -5.17 -15.95 -5.98
N PRO A 144 -6.30 -16.18 -6.68
CA PRO A 144 -6.42 -16.04 -8.14
C PRO A 144 -6.47 -14.57 -8.56
N LEU A 145 -5.36 -13.86 -8.38
CA LEU A 145 -5.24 -12.42 -8.60
C LEU A 145 -4.53 -12.13 -9.93
N ILE A 146 -5.03 -11.16 -10.68
CA ILE A 146 -4.40 -10.56 -11.86
C ILE A 146 -3.94 -9.15 -11.48
N GLY A 147 -2.65 -8.87 -11.58
CA GLY A 147 -2.11 -7.51 -11.42
C GLY A 147 -2.26 -6.72 -12.73
N VAL A 148 -2.53 -5.42 -12.63
CA VAL A 148 -2.64 -4.53 -13.80
C VAL A 148 -1.89 -3.23 -13.54
N GLY A 149 -0.97 -2.86 -14.44
CA GLY A 149 -0.15 -1.66 -14.37
C GLY A 149 0.30 -1.16 -15.74
N LEU A 150 1.20 -0.18 -15.74
CA LEU A 150 1.83 0.36 -16.96
C LEU A 150 3.29 -0.07 -17.04
N LEU A 151 3.81 -0.26 -18.26
CA LEU A 151 5.22 -0.53 -18.51
C LEU A 151 5.94 0.77 -18.84
N TYR A 152 6.57 1.40 -17.84
CA TYR A 152 7.27 2.66 -18.05
C TYR A 152 8.64 2.43 -18.69
N ARG A 153 8.87 3.07 -19.84
CA ARG A 153 10.12 2.99 -20.62
C ARG A 153 11.36 3.37 -19.82
N HIS A 154 11.24 4.29 -18.88
CA HIS A 154 12.36 4.76 -18.06
C HIS A 154 12.24 4.39 -16.57
N GLY A 155 11.18 3.67 -16.17
CA GLY A 155 10.82 3.50 -14.77
C GLY A 155 10.62 4.87 -14.08
N TYR A 156 11.20 5.05 -12.89
CA TYR A 156 11.25 6.33 -12.20
C TYR A 156 12.47 7.17 -12.60
N PHE A 157 13.59 7.09 -11.85
CA PHE A 157 14.89 7.61 -12.26
C PHE A 157 16.03 6.95 -11.47
N ARG A 158 17.23 6.96 -12.05
CA ARG A 158 18.49 6.63 -11.37
C ARG A 158 19.11 7.89 -10.79
N GLN A 159 19.44 7.84 -9.51
CA GLN A 159 19.98 8.99 -8.77
C GLN A 159 21.51 8.95 -8.78
N SER A 160 22.14 10.08 -9.05
CA SER A 160 23.56 10.31 -8.76
C SER A 160 23.72 11.63 -8.00
N LEU A 161 24.93 11.88 -7.51
CA LEU A 161 25.26 13.12 -6.81
C LEU A 161 26.34 13.86 -7.59
N SER A 162 26.21 15.18 -7.66
CA SER A 162 27.28 16.06 -8.11
C SER A 162 28.40 16.19 -7.06
N ARG A 163 29.49 16.87 -7.43
CA ARG A 163 30.59 17.16 -6.49
C ARG A 163 30.11 17.89 -5.23
N ASP A 164 29.17 18.81 -5.35
CA ASP A 164 28.61 19.60 -4.24
C ASP A 164 27.45 18.91 -3.50
N GLY A 165 27.21 17.63 -3.78
CA GLY A 165 26.15 16.84 -3.15
C GLY A 165 24.74 17.10 -3.69
N TRP A 166 24.59 17.85 -4.78
CA TRP A 166 23.29 18.05 -5.44
C TRP A 166 22.85 16.78 -6.18
N GLN A 167 21.56 16.43 -6.05
CA GLN A 167 20.95 15.28 -6.74
C GLN A 167 20.89 15.50 -8.25
N GLN A 168 21.25 14.47 -9.02
CA GLN A 168 21.11 14.42 -10.47
C GLN A 168 20.29 13.20 -10.89
N GLU A 169 19.39 13.40 -11.85
CA GLU A 169 18.51 12.35 -12.38
C GLU A 169 19.01 11.80 -13.72
N HIS A 170 19.04 10.48 -13.84
CA HIS A 170 19.30 9.79 -15.09
C HIS A 170 18.13 8.85 -15.44
N TYR A 171 17.71 8.88 -16.70
CA TYR A 171 16.57 8.10 -17.21
C TYR A 171 17.06 7.05 -18.22
N PRO A 172 17.58 5.89 -17.76
CA PRO A 172 17.97 4.82 -18.67
C PRO A 172 16.75 4.33 -19.44
N VAL A 173 16.92 4.02 -20.73
CA VAL A 173 15.88 3.38 -21.54
C VAL A 173 15.87 1.89 -21.20
N LEU A 174 14.74 1.38 -20.74
CA LEU A 174 14.48 -0.04 -20.56
C LEU A 174 14.00 -0.63 -21.88
N ASP A 175 14.60 -1.74 -22.29
CA ASP A 175 14.11 -2.53 -23.43
C ASP A 175 13.25 -3.67 -22.88
N PRO A 176 11.94 -3.73 -23.18
CA PRO A 176 11.06 -4.82 -22.74
C PRO A 176 11.61 -6.21 -23.07
N ASN A 177 12.40 -6.35 -24.15
CA ASN A 177 13.00 -7.63 -24.54
C ASN A 177 14.14 -8.10 -23.63
N GLU A 178 14.73 -7.18 -22.85
CA GLU A 178 15.75 -7.43 -21.84
C GLU A 178 15.16 -7.51 -20.42
N LEU A 179 13.84 -7.33 -20.28
CA LEU A 179 13.11 -7.48 -19.02
C LEU A 179 12.50 -8.88 -18.89
N PRO A 180 12.19 -9.33 -17.67
CA PRO A 180 11.49 -10.59 -17.41
C PRO A 180 9.98 -10.48 -17.73
N VAL A 181 9.66 -10.08 -18.96
CA VAL A 181 8.30 -9.97 -19.48
C VAL A 181 8.16 -10.73 -20.80
N ALA A 182 6.94 -11.13 -21.13
CA ALA A 182 6.56 -11.73 -22.40
C ALA A 182 5.46 -10.89 -23.05
N LEU A 183 5.51 -10.74 -24.37
CA LEU A 183 4.41 -10.12 -25.09
C LEU A 183 3.22 -11.07 -25.09
N LEU A 184 2.02 -10.59 -24.74
CA LEU A 184 0.81 -11.36 -24.91
C LEU A 184 0.46 -11.37 -26.40
N GLU A 185 0.22 -12.55 -26.96
CA GLU A 185 -0.02 -12.76 -28.39
C GLU A 185 -1.43 -13.31 -28.62
N GLU A 186 -2.06 -12.88 -29.71
CA GLU A 186 -3.26 -13.50 -30.26
C GLU A 186 -2.93 -14.88 -30.87
N PRO A 187 -3.93 -15.74 -31.16
CA PRO A 187 -3.69 -17.08 -31.71
C PRO A 187 -2.94 -17.11 -33.05
N ASP A 188 -2.93 -16.00 -33.80
CA ASP A 188 -2.22 -15.84 -35.06
C ASP A 188 -0.76 -15.34 -34.90
N GLY A 189 -0.32 -15.12 -33.65
CA GLY A 189 0.99 -14.58 -33.30
C GLY A 189 1.09 -13.06 -33.35
N ALA A 190 0.01 -12.34 -33.62
CA ALA A 190 0.00 -10.88 -33.54
C ALA A 190 0.04 -10.40 -32.07
N PRO A 191 0.70 -9.26 -31.76
CA PRO A 191 0.64 -8.68 -30.42
C PRO A 191 -0.79 -8.37 -29.99
N ALA A 192 -1.19 -8.83 -28.81
CA ALA A 192 -2.44 -8.42 -28.20
C ALA A 192 -2.38 -6.93 -27.85
N GLN A 193 -3.42 -6.20 -28.26
CA GLN A 193 -3.45 -4.74 -28.21
C GLN A 193 -4.79 -4.23 -27.70
N VAL A 194 -4.75 -3.14 -26.94
CA VAL A 194 -5.92 -2.32 -26.58
C VAL A 194 -5.81 -0.94 -27.22
N SER A 195 -6.95 -0.28 -27.42
CA SER A 195 -7.00 1.09 -27.95
C SER A 195 -7.98 1.93 -27.15
N LEU A 196 -7.69 3.21 -26.96
CA LEU A 196 -8.58 4.22 -26.40
C LEU A 196 -8.75 5.36 -27.41
N ALA A 197 -9.98 5.79 -27.63
CA ALA A 197 -10.29 6.97 -28.40
C ALA A 197 -9.86 8.24 -27.64
N LEU A 198 -9.26 9.17 -28.37
CA LEU A 198 -8.84 10.46 -27.85
C LEU A 198 -9.55 11.59 -28.61
N PRO A 199 -9.63 12.79 -28.03
CA PRO A 199 -10.22 13.95 -28.68
C PRO A 199 -9.61 14.24 -30.06
N GLY A 200 -10.44 14.75 -30.97
CA GLY A 200 -10.02 15.06 -32.34
C GLY A 200 -9.86 13.85 -33.26
N GLY A 201 -10.46 12.70 -32.92
CA GLY A 201 -10.41 11.48 -33.72
C GLY A 201 -9.09 10.72 -33.63
N LYS A 202 -8.28 11.05 -32.63
CA LYS A 202 -7.03 10.35 -32.32
C LYS A 202 -7.30 9.03 -31.59
N GLN A 203 -6.29 8.18 -31.55
CA GLN A 203 -6.32 6.91 -30.84
C GLN A 203 -5.02 6.73 -30.04
N LEU A 204 -5.12 6.16 -28.86
CA LEU A 204 -4.01 5.68 -28.06
C LEU A 204 -4.00 4.16 -28.10
N HIS A 205 -2.99 3.58 -28.73
CA HIS A 205 -2.78 2.13 -28.78
C HIS A 205 -1.80 1.68 -27.69
N ALA A 206 -2.03 0.51 -27.11
CA ALA A 206 -1.08 -0.08 -26.18
C ALA A 206 -1.01 -1.61 -26.31
N ARG A 207 0.20 -2.16 -26.27
CA ARG A 207 0.45 -3.60 -26.22
C ARG A 207 0.41 -4.11 -24.79
N ILE A 208 0.04 -5.38 -24.64
CA ILE A 208 -0.04 -6.03 -23.33
C ILE A 208 1.20 -6.90 -23.12
N TRP A 209 2.01 -6.56 -22.14
CA TRP A 209 3.13 -7.37 -21.66
C TRP A 209 2.72 -8.12 -20.39
N LEU A 210 3.21 -9.35 -20.23
CA LEU A 210 2.97 -10.22 -19.08
C LEU A 210 4.26 -10.42 -18.29
N ALA A 211 4.26 -10.03 -17.02
CA ALA A 211 5.25 -10.43 -16.02
C ALA A 211 4.65 -11.51 -15.12
N GLN A 212 5.28 -12.67 -15.02
CA GLN A 212 4.77 -13.77 -14.18
C GLN A 212 5.32 -13.66 -12.75
N VAL A 213 4.50 -13.23 -11.80
CA VAL A 213 4.87 -13.09 -10.38
C VAL A 213 4.47 -14.36 -9.62
N GLY A 214 5.29 -15.41 -9.72
CA GLY A 214 4.94 -16.72 -9.16
C GLY A 214 3.70 -17.27 -9.87
N ARG A 215 2.55 -17.29 -9.17
CA ARG A 215 1.22 -17.69 -9.69
C ARG A 215 0.46 -16.53 -10.33
N VAL A 216 0.80 -15.29 -9.96
CA VAL A 216 0.03 -14.09 -10.31
C VAL A 216 0.52 -13.52 -11.65
N PRO A 217 -0.35 -13.45 -12.68
CA PRO A 217 -0.05 -12.71 -13.91
C PRO A 217 -0.14 -11.19 -13.65
N LEU A 218 0.92 -10.45 -13.95
CA LEU A 218 0.93 -8.98 -13.95
C LEU A 218 0.92 -8.47 -15.40
N LEU A 219 -0.20 -7.87 -15.80
CA LEU A 219 -0.41 -7.24 -17.09
C LEU A 219 0.14 -5.82 -17.07
N MET A 220 1.03 -5.50 -18.01
CA MET A 220 1.69 -4.21 -18.11
C MET A 220 1.43 -3.62 -19.49
N LEU A 221 0.73 -2.48 -19.55
CA LEU A 221 0.39 -1.81 -20.79
C LEU A 221 1.52 -0.88 -21.25
N ASP A 222 1.88 -0.97 -22.52
CA ASP A 222 2.97 -0.21 -23.15
C ASP A 222 2.45 0.55 -24.37
N SER A 223 2.57 1.88 -24.34
CA SER A 223 2.14 2.76 -25.43
C SER A 223 3.26 3.13 -26.41
N ASP A 224 4.51 2.72 -26.18
CA ASP A 224 5.64 2.96 -27.11
C ASP A 224 5.58 2.01 -28.32
N VAL A 225 4.50 2.14 -29.09
CA VAL A 225 4.20 1.32 -30.27
C VAL A 225 4.23 2.15 -31.55
N GLU A 226 4.46 1.51 -32.69
CA GLU A 226 4.68 2.22 -33.95
C GLU A 226 3.42 2.94 -34.45
N GLU A 227 2.25 2.41 -34.08
CA GLU A 227 0.91 2.87 -34.37
C GLU A 227 0.57 4.22 -33.72
N ASN A 228 1.29 4.59 -32.66
CA ASN A 228 1.10 5.85 -31.95
C ASN A 228 1.99 6.97 -32.49
N ASP A 229 1.46 8.19 -32.46
CA ASP A 229 2.24 9.42 -32.59
C ASP A 229 3.13 9.65 -31.36
N LEU A 230 4.10 10.57 -31.46
CA LEU A 230 5.10 10.82 -30.41
C LEU A 230 4.49 11.20 -29.06
N GLY A 231 3.32 11.85 -29.03
CA GLY A 231 2.64 12.23 -27.79
C GLY A 231 2.08 11.01 -27.06
N GLU A 232 1.38 10.15 -27.80
CA GLU A 232 0.71 8.94 -27.31
C GLU A 232 1.73 7.86 -26.91
N ARG A 233 2.87 7.76 -27.62
CA ARG A 233 4.02 6.97 -27.15
C ARG A 233 4.58 7.46 -25.83
N GLY A 234 4.48 8.77 -25.60
CA GLY A 234 4.92 9.40 -24.36
C GLY A 234 4.13 8.96 -23.13
N VAL A 235 2.88 8.50 -23.26
CA VAL A 235 2.02 8.16 -22.10
C VAL A 235 2.70 7.19 -21.15
N THR A 236 3.48 6.23 -21.67
CA THR A 236 4.23 5.26 -20.85
C THR A 236 5.74 5.57 -20.76
N ASP A 237 6.14 6.85 -20.88
CA ASP A 237 7.56 7.23 -20.81
C ASP A 237 8.16 7.05 -19.40
N ARG A 238 7.53 7.64 -18.38
CA ARG A 238 8.04 7.79 -17.02
C ARG A 238 6.91 7.70 -16.01
N LEU A 239 7.21 7.02 -14.91
CA LEU A 239 6.36 6.96 -13.73
C LEU A 239 6.30 8.34 -13.05
N TYR A 240 5.10 8.86 -12.84
CA TYR A 240 4.84 10.21 -12.30
C TYR A 240 5.49 11.34 -13.13
N GLY A 241 5.62 11.15 -14.44
CA GLY A 241 6.12 12.16 -15.38
C GLY A 241 5.02 13.03 -16.00
N GLY A 242 5.43 14.07 -16.73
CA GLY A 242 4.54 14.87 -17.57
C GLY A 242 3.73 15.94 -16.84
N GLY A 243 2.81 16.58 -17.58
CA GLY A 243 1.84 17.55 -17.05
C GLY A 243 0.50 16.89 -16.70
N SER A 244 -0.50 17.71 -16.35
CA SER A 244 -1.83 17.24 -15.93
C SER A 244 -2.51 16.35 -16.99
N GLU A 245 -2.50 16.74 -18.27
CA GLU A 245 -3.08 15.91 -19.34
C GLU A 245 -2.34 14.58 -19.54
N HIS A 246 -1.01 14.59 -19.46
CA HIS A 246 -0.21 13.37 -19.55
C HIS A 246 -0.57 12.37 -18.44
N ARG A 247 -0.73 12.87 -17.21
CA ARG A 247 -1.15 12.09 -16.05
C ARG A 247 -2.57 11.54 -16.24
N LEU A 248 -3.50 12.35 -16.75
CA LEU A 248 -4.85 11.89 -17.06
C LEU A 248 -4.83 10.74 -18.08
N LEU A 249 -4.04 10.86 -19.16
CA LEU A 249 -3.91 9.78 -20.16
C LEU A 249 -3.29 8.50 -19.57
N GLN A 250 -2.34 8.61 -18.65
CA GLN A 250 -1.81 7.46 -17.91
C GLN A 250 -2.92 6.76 -17.10
N GLU A 251 -3.75 7.53 -16.39
CA GLU A 251 -4.83 6.98 -15.57
C GLU A 251 -5.98 6.40 -16.41
N MET A 252 -6.29 7.02 -17.56
CA MET A 252 -7.23 6.46 -18.54
C MET A 252 -6.70 5.14 -19.10
N LEU A 253 -5.43 5.07 -19.52
CA LEU A 253 -4.83 3.84 -20.02
C LEU A 253 -4.79 2.75 -18.95
N LEU A 254 -4.43 3.09 -17.71
CA LEU A 254 -4.41 2.17 -16.58
C LEU A 254 -5.82 1.63 -16.25
N GLY A 255 -6.80 2.52 -16.15
CA GLY A 255 -8.18 2.15 -15.80
C GLY A 255 -8.91 1.45 -16.94
N ILE A 256 -9.14 2.16 -18.05
CA ILE A 256 -9.93 1.69 -19.20
C ILE A 256 -9.15 0.64 -19.98
N GLY A 257 -7.92 0.97 -20.40
CA GLY A 257 -7.06 0.04 -21.11
C GLY A 257 -6.76 -1.21 -20.28
N GLY A 258 -6.58 -1.06 -18.97
CA GLY A 258 -6.36 -2.18 -18.06
C GLY A 258 -7.54 -3.14 -17.96
N VAL A 259 -8.79 -2.66 -17.91
CA VAL A 259 -9.97 -3.55 -17.97
C VAL A 259 -10.00 -4.32 -19.30
N ARG A 260 -9.80 -3.64 -20.43
CA ARG A 260 -9.72 -4.27 -21.75
C ARG A 260 -8.60 -5.32 -21.82
N ALA A 261 -7.46 -5.05 -21.20
CA ALA A 261 -6.34 -5.99 -21.11
C ALA A 261 -6.70 -7.22 -20.28
N VAL A 262 -7.39 -7.06 -19.15
CA VAL A 262 -7.91 -8.17 -18.33
C VAL A 262 -8.88 -9.03 -19.14
N ARG A 263 -9.85 -8.42 -19.85
CA ARG A 263 -10.78 -9.16 -20.72
C ARG A 263 -10.03 -9.96 -21.79
N THR A 264 -9.03 -9.35 -22.42
CA THR A 264 -8.19 -9.97 -23.45
C THR A 264 -7.41 -11.15 -22.88
N TYR A 265 -6.77 -10.98 -21.72
CA TYR A 265 -6.03 -12.03 -21.03
C TYR A 265 -6.93 -13.22 -20.67
N CYS A 266 -8.09 -12.97 -20.06
CA CYS A 266 -9.06 -14.03 -19.71
C CYS A 266 -9.53 -14.80 -20.95
N ARG A 267 -9.86 -14.09 -22.05
CA ARG A 267 -10.26 -14.71 -23.32
C ARG A 267 -9.16 -15.60 -23.89
N LEU A 268 -7.91 -15.14 -23.89
CA LEU A 268 -6.79 -15.84 -24.51
C LEU A 268 -6.29 -17.04 -23.69
N THR A 269 -6.31 -16.92 -22.36
CA THR A 269 -5.73 -17.93 -21.47
C THR A 269 -6.76 -18.87 -20.86
N GLY A 270 -8.05 -18.54 -20.95
CA GLY A 270 -9.11 -19.24 -20.23
C GLY A 270 -9.12 -18.93 -18.72
N HIS A 271 -8.33 -17.96 -18.25
CA HIS A 271 -8.36 -17.53 -16.86
C HIS A 271 -9.77 -17.02 -16.48
N PRO A 272 -10.31 -17.40 -15.30
CA PRO A 272 -11.60 -16.90 -14.85
C PRO A 272 -11.70 -15.38 -14.89
N ALA A 273 -12.87 -14.87 -15.27
CA ALA A 273 -13.15 -13.44 -15.24
C ALA A 273 -13.20 -12.94 -13.78
N PRO A 274 -12.61 -11.77 -13.46
CA PRO A 274 -12.64 -11.25 -12.10
C PRO A 274 -14.05 -10.87 -11.65
N GLU A 275 -14.40 -11.27 -10.43
CA GLU A 275 -15.61 -10.84 -9.72
C GLU A 275 -15.34 -9.59 -8.87
N VAL A 276 -14.07 -9.37 -8.51
CA VAL A 276 -13.63 -8.23 -7.69
C VAL A 276 -12.59 -7.42 -8.44
N PHE A 277 -12.79 -6.10 -8.44
CA PHE A 277 -11.85 -5.11 -8.96
C PHE A 277 -11.35 -4.24 -7.82
N HIS A 278 -10.04 -4.24 -7.60
CA HIS A 278 -9.40 -3.47 -6.54
C HIS A 278 -8.56 -2.34 -7.15
N THR A 279 -8.94 -1.11 -6.86
CA THR A 279 -8.16 0.10 -7.16
C THR A 279 -7.23 0.45 -5.99
N ASN A 280 -5.92 0.34 -6.21
CA ASN A 280 -4.89 0.75 -5.27
C ASN A 280 -4.59 2.25 -5.44
N GLU A 281 -5.21 3.09 -4.61
CA GLU A 281 -5.33 4.56 -4.78
C GLU A 281 -6.21 4.96 -5.99
N GLY A 282 -6.55 6.25 -6.10
CA GLY A 282 -7.44 6.80 -7.14
C GLY A 282 -6.98 6.64 -8.60
N HIS A 283 -5.70 6.34 -8.83
CA HIS A 283 -5.06 6.35 -10.17
C HIS A 283 -5.72 5.42 -11.21
N ALA A 284 -6.43 4.38 -10.77
CA ALA A 284 -7.10 3.43 -11.67
C ALA A 284 -8.63 3.57 -11.67
N GLY A 285 -9.18 4.66 -11.10
CA GLY A 285 -10.63 4.79 -10.91
C GLY A 285 -11.45 4.74 -12.20
N PHE A 286 -10.86 5.13 -13.35
CA PHE A 286 -11.51 5.02 -14.66
C PHE A 286 -11.87 3.58 -15.07
N LEU A 287 -11.33 2.55 -14.40
CA LEU A 287 -11.77 1.17 -14.59
C LEU A 287 -13.27 0.99 -14.35
N GLY A 288 -13.84 1.77 -13.44
CA GLY A 288 -15.27 1.70 -13.16
C GLY A 288 -16.11 2.23 -14.32
N LEU A 289 -15.62 3.25 -15.04
CA LEU A 289 -16.32 3.79 -16.20
C LEU A 289 -16.36 2.81 -17.37
N GLU A 290 -15.25 2.12 -17.66
CA GLU A 290 -15.22 1.07 -18.69
C GLU A 290 -16.22 -0.04 -18.35
N ARG A 291 -16.25 -0.49 -17.10
CA ARG A 291 -17.20 -1.52 -16.67
C ARG A 291 -18.66 -1.05 -16.71
N ILE A 292 -18.92 0.22 -16.39
CA ILE A 292 -20.26 0.81 -16.57
C ILE A 292 -20.63 0.81 -18.06
N ALA A 293 -19.70 1.20 -18.94
CA ALA A 293 -19.93 1.19 -20.39
C ALA A 293 -20.24 -0.22 -20.92
N GLU A 294 -19.49 -1.24 -20.49
CA GLU A 294 -19.73 -2.66 -20.84
C GLU A 294 -21.17 -3.08 -20.50
N LEU A 295 -21.66 -2.70 -19.31
CA LEU A 295 -23.01 -3.02 -18.84
C LEU A 295 -24.10 -2.20 -19.56
N CYS A 296 -23.83 -0.93 -19.85
CA CYS A 296 -24.73 -0.09 -20.63
C CYS A 296 -24.89 -0.62 -22.06
N ASP A 297 -23.81 -1.11 -22.68
CA ASP A 297 -23.85 -1.78 -23.98
C ASP A 297 -24.65 -3.09 -23.93
N GLY A 298 -24.69 -3.74 -22.76
CA GLY A 298 -25.56 -4.88 -22.44
C GLY A 298 -27.03 -4.52 -22.17
N GLY A 299 -27.40 -3.22 -22.17
CA GLY A 299 -28.79 -2.74 -22.02
C GLY A 299 -29.20 -2.28 -20.63
N LEU A 300 -28.25 -2.09 -19.70
CA LEU A 300 -28.51 -1.38 -18.45
C LEU A 300 -28.46 0.15 -18.68
N ASP A 301 -29.20 0.91 -17.89
CA ASP A 301 -28.98 2.36 -17.79
C ASP A 301 -27.78 2.65 -16.87
N PHE A 302 -27.27 3.87 -16.91
CA PHE A 302 -26.08 4.27 -16.15
C PHE A 302 -26.23 4.05 -14.64
N ASP A 303 -27.38 4.42 -14.05
CA ASP A 303 -27.55 4.38 -12.60
C ASP A 303 -27.61 2.92 -12.13
N SER A 304 -28.28 2.03 -12.87
CA SER A 304 -28.25 0.59 -12.63
C SER A 304 -26.85 -0.02 -12.83
N ALA A 305 -26.15 0.35 -13.91
CA ALA A 305 -24.80 -0.13 -14.18
C ALA A 305 -23.79 0.32 -13.11
N LEU A 306 -23.94 1.53 -12.57
CA LEU A 306 -23.13 2.04 -11.47
C LEU A 306 -23.27 1.14 -10.23
N GLU A 307 -24.49 0.74 -9.86
CA GLU A 307 -24.71 -0.13 -8.70
C GLU A 307 -24.11 -1.54 -8.90
N ALA A 308 -24.22 -2.10 -10.10
CA ALA A 308 -23.57 -3.35 -10.48
C ALA A 308 -22.03 -3.29 -10.40
N VAL A 309 -21.43 -2.19 -10.86
CA VAL A 309 -19.98 -1.97 -10.75
C VAL A 309 -19.55 -1.77 -9.31
N ARG A 310 -20.30 -0.98 -8.53
CA ARG A 310 -20.01 -0.70 -7.12
C ARG A 310 -19.91 -1.97 -6.29
N ALA A 311 -20.85 -2.90 -6.46
CA ALA A 311 -20.93 -4.14 -5.68
C ALA A 311 -19.61 -4.95 -5.67
N GLY A 312 -18.96 -5.05 -6.83
CA GLY A 312 -17.70 -5.79 -7.02
C GLY A 312 -16.42 -4.93 -6.95
N THR A 313 -16.47 -3.70 -6.42
CA THR A 313 -15.32 -2.78 -6.42
C THR A 313 -14.83 -2.48 -5.00
N VAL A 314 -13.52 -2.60 -4.79
CA VAL A 314 -12.80 -2.27 -3.55
C VAL A 314 -11.82 -1.13 -3.81
N PHE A 315 -11.87 -0.09 -2.99
CA PHE A 315 -10.99 1.08 -3.08
C PHE A 315 -10.10 1.20 -1.84
N THR A 316 -8.77 1.20 -2.02
CA THR A 316 -7.84 1.52 -0.93
C THR A 316 -7.27 2.92 -1.12
N THR A 317 -7.32 3.75 -0.08
CA THR A 317 -6.62 5.05 -0.03
C THR A 317 -5.30 4.91 0.75
N HIS A 318 -4.23 5.50 0.22
CA HIS A 318 -2.89 5.51 0.83
C HIS A 318 -2.44 6.90 1.27
N THR A 319 -3.26 7.91 0.99
CA THR A 319 -2.88 9.31 1.07
C THR A 319 -3.43 9.94 2.35
N PRO A 320 -2.57 10.38 3.29
CA PRO A 320 -3.00 10.97 4.55
C PRO A 320 -3.30 12.47 4.45
N VAL A 321 -3.06 13.10 3.29
CA VAL A 321 -3.23 14.55 3.09
C VAL A 321 -3.89 14.87 1.74
N PRO A 322 -4.85 15.82 1.68
CA PRO A 322 -5.55 16.14 0.42
C PRO A 322 -4.63 16.51 -0.75
N ALA A 323 -3.50 17.17 -0.47
CA ALA A 323 -2.52 17.59 -1.48
C ALA A 323 -1.79 16.42 -2.18
N GLY A 324 -1.87 15.20 -1.64
CA GLY A 324 -1.29 14.01 -2.27
C GLY A 324 -2.23 13.29 -3.24
N ILE A 325 -3.50 13.70 -3.32
CA ILE A 325 -4.52 13.09 -4.17
C ILE A 325 -4.47 13.73 -5.56
N ASP A 326 -4.46 12.92 -6.62
CA ASP A 326 -4.54 13.43 -7.99
C ASP A 326 -5.89 14.14 -8.21
N ARG A 327 -5.79 15.41 -8.65
CA ARG A 327 -6.90 16.26 -9.04
C ARG A 327 -6.68 16.77 -10.45
N PHE A 328 -7.70 16.69 -11.29
CA PHE A 328 -7.68 17.21 -12.66
C PHE A 328 -8.63 18.37 -12.80
N ASP A 329 -8.35 19.29 -13.73
CA ASP A 329 -9.32 20.30 -14.11
C ASP A 329 -10.57 19.63 -14.71
N ARG A 330 -11.76 20.08 -14.30
CA ARG A 330 -13.03 19.51 -14.76
C ARG A 330 -13.18 19.58 -16.28
N GLU A 331 -12.76 20.67 -16.92
CA GLU A 331 -12.85 20.84 -18.37
C GLU A 331 -11.89 19.91 -19.11
N LEU A 332 -10.72 19.65 -18.53
CA LEU A 332 -9.77 18.67 -19.08
C LEU A 332 -10.38 17.27 -19.09
N VAL A 333 -11.03 16.83 -18.00
CA VAL A 333 -11.72 15.53 -17.97
C VAL A 333 -12.87 15.52 -18.98
N ALA A 334 -13.69 16.59 -19.02
CA ALA A 334 -14.81 16.69 -19.95
C ALA A 334 -14.36 16.61 -21.42
N HIS A 335 -13.18 17.14 -21.75
CA HIS A 335 -12.60 17.07 -23.08
C HIS A 335 -12.35 15.62 -23.53
N HIS A 336 -11.80 14.78 -22.64
CA HIS A 336 -11.44 13.38 -22.91
C HIS A 336 -12.62 12.40 -22.89
N PHE A 337 -13.78 12.82 -22.37
CA PHE A 337 -15.02 12.02 -22.32
C PHE A 337 -16.21 12.67 -23.05
N GLY A 338 -15.95 13.63 -23.93
CA GLY A 338 -16.97 14.26 -24.75
C GLY A 338 -17.56 13.32 -25.81
N ALA A 339 -18.60 13.77 -26.52
CA ALA A 339 -19.35 12.96 -27.49
C ALA A 339 -18.52 12.34 -28.65
N ALA A 340 -17.30 12.84 -28.89
CA ALA A 340 -16.38 12.35 -29.92
C ALA A 340 -15.08 11.75 -29.34
N ALA A 341 -15.05 11.44 -28.04
CA ALA A 341 -13.89 10.91 -27.33
C ALA A 341 -14.20 9.55 -26.69
N GLU A 342 -13.52 9.20 -25.60
CA GLU A 342 -13.64 7.88 -24.96
C GLU A 342 -14.99 7.72 -24.25
N LEU A 343 -15.57 6.52 -24.32
CA LEU A 343 -16.89 6.19 -23.75
C LEU A 343 -18.04 7.12 -24.17
N PRO A 344 -18.25 7.37 -25.49
CA PRO A 344 -19.17 8.40 -25.99
C PRO A 344 -20.66 8.15 -25.67
N ARG A 345 -21.01 6.96 -25.16
CA ARG A 345 -22.36 6.59 -24.73
C ARG A 345 -22.68 7.01 -23.30
N ILE A 346 -21.67 7.31 -22.49
CA ILE A 346 -21.86 7.80 -21.14
C ILE A 346 -21.93 9.31 -21.19
N ASP A 347 -22.98 9.88 -20.59
CA ASP A 347 -23.09 11.33 -20.43
C ASP A 347 -21.91 11.89 -19.62
N VAL A 348 -21.21 12.86 -20.17
CA VAL A 348 -20.02 13.46 -19.55
C VAL A 348 -20.35 14.06 -18.18
N GLU A 349 -21.55 14.64 -17.99
CA GLU A 349 -21.96 15.19 -16.70
C GLU A 349 -22.22 14.12 -15.63
N ARG A 350 -22.52 12.87 -16.05
CA ARG A 350 -22.56 11.71 -15.14
C ARG A 350 -21.14 11.33 -14.71
N ILE A 351 -20.18 11.36 -15.63
CA ILE A 351 -18.76 11.09 -15.34
C ILE A 351 -18.21 12.13 -14.37
N LEU A 352 -18.37 13.42 -14.68
CA LEU A 352 -17.87 14.52 -13.85
C LEU A 352 -18.40 14.45 -12.41
N ARG A 353 -19.69 14.13 -12.24
CA ARG A 353 -20.30 13.94 -10.91
C ARG A 353 -19.69 12.83 -10.07
N LEU A 354 -18.93 11.90 -10.64
CA LEU A 354 -18.21 10.91 -9.85
C LEU A 354 -16.99 11.52 -9.15
N GLY A 355 -16.27 12.46 -9.77
CA GLY A 355 -15.09 13.10 -9.18
C GLY A 355 -15.32 14.46 -8.53
N MET A 356 -16.47 15.11 -8.75
CA MET A 356 -16.74 16.45 -8.22
C MET A 356 -17.03 16.48 -6.71
N GLU A 357 -16.44 17.46 -6.03
CA GLU A 357 -16.68 17.78 -4.63
C GLU A 357 -17.73 18.89 -4.50
N THR A 358 -19.01 18.50 -4.41
CA THR A 358 -20.15 19.45 -4.34
C THR A 358 -20.66 19.71 -2.93
N TYR A 359 -19.98 19.16 -1.91
CA TYR A 359 -20.30 19.35 -0.50
C TYR A 359 -19.67 20.66 0.05
N PRO A 360 -20.13 21.19 1.19
CA PRO A 360 -19.52 22.37 1.81
C PRO A 360 -18.01 22.20 2.05
N GLY A 361 -17.20 23.14 1.56
CA GLY A 361 -15.73 23.06 1.64
C GLY A 361 -15.05 22.25 0.53
N GLY A 362 -15.80 21.63 -0.37
CA GLY A 362 -15.28 20.95 -1.56
C GLY A 362 -14.85 21.91 -2.68
N GLU A 363 -14.04 21.41 -3.62
CA GLU A 363 -13.61 22.16 -4.81
C GLU A 363 -14.33 21.67 -6.09
N PRO A 364 -15.49 22.25 -6.46
CA PRO A 364 -16.35 21.71 -7.53
C PRO A 364 -15.75 21.86 -8.95
N ASN A 365 -14.72 22.68 -9.13
CA ASN A 365 -14.05 22.87 -10.42
C ASN A 365 -12.94 21.84 -10.66
N LEU A 366 -12.61 21.02 -9.67
CA LEU A 366 -11.64 19.94 -9.80
C LEU A 366 -12.33 18.59 -9.76
N PHE A 367 -11.76 17.66 -10.52
CA PHE A 367 -12.12 16.26 -10.53
C PHE A 367 -11.17 15.49 -9.61
N ASN A 368 -11.68 15.06 -8.45
CA ASN A 368 -10.91 14.34 -7.45
C ASN A 368 -11.01 12.81 -7.69
N MET A 369 -9.87 12.18 -7.96
CA MET A 369 -9.80 10.75 -8.26
C MET A 369 -10.15 9.86 -7.06
N ALA A 370 -9.84 10.27 -5.83
CA ALA A 370 -10.22 9.53 -4.62
C ALA A 370 -11.73 9.59 -4.36
N VAL A 371 -12.36 10.73 -4.62
CA VAL A 371 -13.82 10.87 -4.54
C VAL A 371 -14.51 9.97 -5.57
N MET A 372 -13.98 9.90 -6.79
CA MET A 372 -14.46 8.93 -7.78
C MET A 372 -14.27 7.49 -7.28
N GLY A 373 -13.11 7.16 -6.71
CA GLY A 373 -12.85 5.84 -6.10
C GLY A 373 -13.89 5.44 -5.05
N LEU A 374 -14.21 6.35 -4.12
CA LEU A 374 -15.24 6.13 -3.08
C LEU A 374 -16.66 6.00 -3.66
N ARG A 375 -16.98 6.75 -4.72
CA ARG A 375 -18.29 6.64 -5.42
C ARG A 375 -18.39 5.45 -6.36
N LEU A 376 -17.28 4.85 -6.78
CA LEU A 376 -17.26 3.64 -7.61
C LEU A 376 -17.05 2.36 -6.79
N GLY A 377 -16.51 2.45 -5.57
CA GLY A 377 -16.38 1.34 -4.63
C GLY A 377 -17.56 1.23 -3.68
N GLN A 378 -18.10 0.02 -3.47
CA GLN A 378 -18.99 -0.24 -2.34
C GLN A 378 -18.20 -0.44 -1.04
N ARG A 379 -16.92 -0.83 -1.14
CA ARG A 379 -16.03 -1.07 0.01
C ARG A 379 -14.77 -0.23 -0.13
N ALA A 380 -14.37 0.40 0.97
CA ALA A 380 -13.16 1.21 1.03
C ALA A 380 -12.35 0.96 2.30
N ASN A 381 -11.03 1.14 2.24
CA ASN A 381 -10.17 1.04 3.41
C ASN A 381 -8.97 2.00 3.40
N GLY A 382 -8.54 2.39 4.61
CA GLY A 382 -7.21 2.91 4.91
C GLY A 382 -6.21 1.79 5.22
N VAL A 383 -4.94 2.17 5.44
CA VAL A 383 -3.78 1.25 5.41
C VAL A 383 -3.06 1.08 6.75
N SER A 384 -3.63 1.67 7.80
CA SER A 384 -3.42 1.41 9.23
C SER A 384 -4.69 1.84 9.98
N LEU A 385 -4.79 1.53 11.27
CA LEU A 385 -5.91 2.00 12.10
C LEU A 385 -5.97 3.53 12.16
N LEU A 386 -4.86 4.19 12.52
CA LEU A 386 -4.77 5.66 12.56
C LEU A 386 -5.12 6.30 11.21
N HIS A 387 -4.59 5.75 10.11
CA HIS A 387 -4.91 6.25 8.77
C HIS A 387 -6.38 6.04 8.39
N GLY A 388 -7.03 5.01 8.92
CA GLY A 388 -8.48 4.83 8.78
C GLY A 388 -9.23 6.01 9.36
N HIS A 389 -8.91 6.42 10.59
CA HIS A 389 -9.52 7.59 11.22
C HIS A 389 -9.23 8.87 10.43
N VAL A 390 -7.98 9.13 10.05
CA VAL A 390 -7.60 10.29 9.21
C VAL A 390 -8.36 10.31 7.88
N SER A 391 -8.51 9.15 7.23
CA SER A 391 -9.25 9.04 5.97
C SER A 391 -10.73 9.35 6.14
N ARG A 392 -11.35 8.87 7.22
CA ARG A 392 -12.75 9.14 7.53
C ARG A 392 -13.00 10.62 7.77
N GLU A 393 -12.13 11.28 8.53
CA GLU A 393 -12.18 12.73 8.73
C GLU A 393 -12.02 13.49 7.41
N MET A 394 -10.99 13.15 6.63
CA MET A 394 -10.67 13.81 5.36
C MET A 394 -11.81 13.74 4.34
N PHE A 395 -12.57 12.64 4.32
CA PHE A 395 -13.67 12.43 3.37
C PHE A 395 -15.07 12.60 3.98
N SER A 396 -15.17 13.07 5.23
CA SER A 396 -16.43 13.27 5.96
C SER A 396 -17.45 14.13 5.19
N GLY A 397 -16.99 15.07 4.37
CA GLY A 397 -17.85 15.89 3.50
C GLY A 397 -18.73 15.10 2.52
N LEU A 398 -18.37 13.84 2.20
CA LEU A 398 -19.21 12.95 1.37
C LEU A 398 -20.38 12.32 2.16
N TRP A 399 -20.33 12.35 3.49
CA TRP A 399 -21.33 11.78 4.40
C TRP A 399 -21.80 12.84 5.42
N PRO A 400 -22.48 13.91 4.97
CA PRO A 400 -22.92 14.97 5.85
C PRO A 400 -23.85 14.44 6.95
N GLY A 401 -23.61 14.87 8.20
CA GLY A 401 -24.40 14.47 9.36
C GLY A 401 -23.97 13.16 10.02
N PHE A 402 -22.97 12.45 9.49
CA PHE A 402 -22.35 11.31 10.15
C PHE A 402 -21.12 11.72 10.93
N ASP A 403 -20.88 11.07 12.06
CA ASP A 403 -19.60 11.17 12.75
C ASP A 403 -18.51 10.52 11.90
N PRO A 404 -17.26 11.03 11.94
CA PRO A 404 -16.16 10.46 11.17
C PRO A 404 -16.03 8.94 11.36
N ASP A 405 -16.17 8.41 12.58
CA ASP A 405 -16.04 6.97 12.83
C ASP A 405 -17.08 6.10 12.12
N GLU A 406 -18.16 6.68 11.61
CA GLU A 406 -19.22 5.99 10.87
C GLU A 406 -19.08 6.06 9.35
N VAL A 407 -18.17 6.91 8.85
CA VAL A 407 -17.83 6.96 7.43
C VAL A 407 -17.37 5.56 6.98
N PRO A 408 -17.93 4.98 5.90
CA PRO A 408 -17.77 3.57 5.52
C PRO A 408 -16.40 3.26 4.87
N ILE A 409 -15.32 3.67 5.55
CA ILE A 409 -13.94 3.38 5.23
C ILE A 409 -13.39 2.53 6.38
N THR A 410 -13.06 1.26 6.15
CA THR A 410 -12.43 0.41 7.18
C THR A 410 -10.90 0.60 7.19
N SER A 411 -10.17 -0.28 7.87
CA SER A 411 -8.70 -0.34 7.82
C SER A 411 -8.21 -1.77 7.63
N VAL A 412 -7.20 -1.92 6.78
CA VAL A 412 -6.37 -3.13 6.67
C VAL A 412 -4.92 -2.68 6.80
N THR A 413 -4.27 -2.99 7.92
CA THR A 413 -2.88 -2.56 8.11
C THR A 413 -1.97 -3.26 7.11
N ASN A 414 -1.09 -2.50 6.46
CA ASN A 414 -0.13 -3.06 5.51
C ASN A 414 0.74 -4.17 6.14
N GLY A 415 1.29 -5.01 5.26
CA GLY A 415 2.34 -5.97 5.61
C GLY A 415 3.42 -6.02 4.53
N VAL A 416 4.50 -6.72 4.84
CA VAL A 416 5.66 -6.86 3.95
C VAL A 416 5.96 -8.32 3.65
N HIS A 417 6.46 -8.59 2.44
CA HIS A 417 6.71 -9.95 1.99
C HIS A 417 8.00 -10.51 2.60
N ALA A 418 7.88 -11.30 3.67
CA ALA A 418 9.04 -11.77 4.42
C ALA A 418 10.08 -12.52 3.57
N PRO A 419 9.72 -13.42 2.62
CA PRO A 419 10.71 -14.05 1.75
C PRO A 419 11.52 -13.07 0.88
N THR A 420 11.01 -11.85 0.62
CA THR A 420 11.77 -10.79 -0.06
C THR A 420 12.76 -10.10 0.87
N TRP A 421 12.34 -9.83 2.11
CA TRP A 421 12.95 -8.83 2.99
C TRP A 421 13.74 -9.41 4.16
N VAL A 422 13.51 -10.67 4.51
CA VAL A 422 14.28 -11.41 5.51
C VAL A 422 15.61 -11.84 4.90
N ALA A 423 16.71 -11.54 5.59
CA ALA A 423 18.03 -11.96 5.14
C ALA A 423 18.15 -13.51 5.14
N PRO A 424 18.85 -14.11 4.17
CA PRO A 424 19.06 -15.56 4.11
C PRO A 424 19.70 -16.15 5.38
N GLU A 425 20.50 -15.36 6.10
CA GLU A 425 21.11 -15.73 7.38
C GLU A 425 20.06 -15.91 8.49
N VAL A 426 19.08 -15.00 8.55
CA VAL A 426 17.95 -15.07 9.50
C VAL A 426 17.11 -16.31 9.21
N PHE A 427 16.81 -16.56 7.93
CA PHE A 427 16.08 -17.76 7.50
C PHE A 427 16.83 -19.05 7.88
N ARG A 428 18.14 -19.12 7.61
CA ARG A 428 18.98 -20.28 7.96
C ARG A 428 19.01 -20.55 9.46
N LEU A 429 19.01 -19.51 10.30
CA LEU A 429 18.95 -19.67 11.74
C LEU A 429 17.60 -20.27 12.17
N GLY A 430 16.49 -19.75 11.66
CA GLY A 430 15.15 -20.31 11.90
C GLY A 430 15.02 -21.76 11.42
N ALA A 431 15.45 -22.04 10.18
CA ALA A 431 15.36 -23.37 9.57
C ALA A 431 16.14 -24.44 10.34
N ARG A 432 17.25 -24.08 11.00
CA ARG A 432 18.01 -25.01 11.87
C ARG A 432 17.24 -25.40 13.13
N GLN A 433 16.39 -24.51 13.65
CA GLN A 433 15.65 -24.76 14.90
C GLN A 433 14.33 -25.47 14.67
N ILE A 434 13.55 -25.04 13.67
CA ILE A 434 12.18 -25.55 13.45
C ILE A 434 11.98 -26.34 12.15
N GLY A 435 13.02 -26.46 11.33
CA GLY A 435 12.97 -27.11 10.02
C GLY A 435 12.55 -26.15 8.90
N ALA A 436 13.14 -26.32 7.71
CA ALA A 436 12.99 -25.41 6.57
C ALA A 436 11.54 -25.18 6.14
N GLN A 437 10.75 -26.24 6.00
CA GLN A 437 9.34 -26.14 5.56
C GLN A 437 8.49 -25.35 6.56
N ARG A 438 8.68 -25.56 7.87
CA ARG A 438 7.93 -24.83 8.90
C ARG A 438 8.31 -23.36 8.93
N THR A 439 9.59 -23.03 8.73
CA THR A 439 10.05 -21.64 8.62
C THR A 439 9.45 -20.95 7.40
N GLU A 440 9.45 -21.60 6.24
CA GLU A 440 8.87 -21.06 5.01
C GLU A 440 7.37 -20.78 5.18
N ASP A 441 6.60 -21.74 5.70
CA ASP A 441 5.17 -21.54 5.89
C ASP A 441 4.86 -20.43 6.93
N ALA A 442 5.71 -20.27 7.96
CA ALA A 442 5.55 -19.23 8.98
C ALA A 442 5.75 -17.81 8.39
N LEU A 443 6.71 -17.66 7.48
CA LEU A 443 7.03 -16.39 6.83
C LEU A 443 6.04 -16.01 5.71
N THR A 444 5.35 -17.00 5.14
CA THR A 444 4.44 -16.80 4.00
C THR A 444 2.98 -16.65 4.44
N VAL A 445 2.47 -17.48 5.36
CA VAL A 445 1.03 -17.52 5.73
C VAL A 445 0.70 -16.68 6.97
N GLY A 446 1.68 -16.46 7.86
CA GLY A 446 1.55 -15.61 9.05
C GLY A 446 0.73 -16.18 10.21
N GLY A 447 0.92 -17.46 10.56
CA GLY A 447 0.35 -18.06 11.77
C GLY A 447 1.23 -17.84 13.01
N SER A 448 0.64 -17.43 14.14
CA SER A 448 1.33 -17.12 15.42
C SER A 448 2.05 -18.32 16.02
N ASP A 449 1.45 -19.51 15.93
CA ASP A 449 1.84 -20.73 16.66
C ASP A 449 3.20 -21.31 16.19
N ARG A 450 3.92 -20.59 15.32
CA ARG A 450 5.14 -21.04 14.64
C ARG A 450 6.37 -20.19 14.97
N TRP A 451 6.19 -19.06 15.66
CA TRP A 451 7.28 -18.14 16.02
C TRP A 451 7.83 -18.36 17.43
N ASP A 452 7.18 -19.19 18.26
CA ASP A 452 7.61 -19.51 19.63
C ASP A 452 9.04 -20.06 19.71
N ALA A 453 9.44 -20.86 18.71
CA ALA A 453 10.77 -21.45 18.65
C ALA A 453 11.88 -20.48 18.20
N VAL A 454 11.54 -19.28 17.68
CA VAL A 454 12.51 -18.18 17.59
C VAL A 454 12.86 -17.69 19.00
N GLY A 455 11.93 -17.81 19.95
CA GLY A 455 12.15 -17.56 21.37
C GLY A 455 13.17 -18.49 22.02
N GLU A 456 13.44 -19.67 21.45
CA GLU A 456 14.38 -20.67 21.98
C GLU A 456 15.83 -20.49 21.48
N ILE A 457 16.07 -19.58 20.53
CA ILE A 457 17.42 -19.35 19.97
C ILE A 457 18.36 -18.81 21.07
N PRO A 458 19.57 -19.37 21.26
CA PRO A 458 20.53 -18.84 22.23
C PRO A 458 20.91 -17.36 21.98
N ASP A 459 21.13 -16.58 23.04
CA ASP A 459 21.45 -15.15 22.96
C ASP A 459 22.71 -14.87 22.12
N GLN A 460 23.73 -15.73 22.26
CA GLN A 460 24.97 -15.65 21.48
C GLN A 460 24.70 -15.73 19.97
N ASP A 461 23.83 -16.66 19.54
CA ASP A 461 23.51 -16.86 18.13
C ASP A 461 22.77 -15.65 17.55
N ILE A 462 21.87 -15.03 18.33
CA ILE A 462 21.20 -13.78 17.93
C ILE A 462 22.23 -12.66 17.76
N TRP A 463 23.11 -12.46 18.74
CA TRP A 463 24.11 -11.40 18.69
C TRP A 463 25.09 -11.58 17.53
N GLU A 464 25.58 -12.80 17.31
CA GLU A 464 26.47 -13.13 16.19
C GLU A 464 25.78 -12.90 14.84
N LEU A 465 24.52 -13.35 14.70
CA LEU A 465 23.72 -13.08 13.49
C LEU A 465 23.64 -11.58 13.21
N ARG A 466 23.28 -10.77 14.21
CA ARG A 466 23.15 -9.31 14.07
C ARG A 466 24.49 -8.66 13.70
N ARG A 467 25.61 -9.14 14.24
CA ARG A 467 26.97 -8.69 13.86
C ARG A 467 27.31 -9.04 12.41
N VAL A 468 27.01 -10.26 11.95
CA VAL A 468 27.23 -10.67 10.54
C VAL A 468 26.41 -9.80 9.59
N LEU A 469 25.16 -9.50 9.91
CA LEU A 469 24.31 -8.64 9.08
C LEU A 469 24.86 -7.20 9.00
N ARG A 470 25.39 -6.66 10.10
CA ARG A 470 26.10 -5.37 10.12
C ARG A 470 27.34 -5.38 9.24
N GLU A 471 28.16 -6.42 9.33
CA GLU A 471 29.37 -6.57 8.51
C GLU A 471 29.04 -6.54 7.01
N GLN A 472 28.00 -7.27 6.59
CA GLN A 472 27.53 -7.23 5.20
C GLN A 472 27.08 -5.81 4.76
N LEU A 473 26.42 -5.06 5.65
CA LEU A 473 26.03 -3.68 5.35
C LEU A 473 27.24 -2.75 5.25
N VAL A 474 28.23 -2.91 6.14
CA VAL A 474 29.48 -2.13 6.09
C VAL A 474 30.19 -2.33 4.76
N ASP A 475 30.33 -3.58 4.30
CA ASP A 475 30.96 -3.88 3.00
C ASP A 475 30.18 -3.27 1.83
N GLU A 476 28.85 -3.37 1.87
CA GLU A 476 27.98 -2.78 0.86
C GLU A 476 28.06 -1.25 0.84
N VAL A 477 28.08 -0.60 2.01
CA VAL A 477 28.28 0.85 2.16
C VAL A 477 29.61 1.25 1.53
N ARG A 478 30.72 0.58 1.89
CA ARG A 478 32.05 0.89 1.36
C ARG A 478 32.11 0.73 -0.16
N ARG A 479 31.48 -0.31 -0.71
CA ARG A 479 31.39 -0.55 -2.16
C ARG A 479 30.62 0.59 -2.86
N ARG A 480 29.44 0.94 -2.37
CA ARG A 480 28.59 2.00 -2.96
C ARG A 480 29.19 3.38 -2.80
N LEU A 481 29.83 3.67 -1.67
CA LEU A 481 30.48 4.94 -1.42
C LEU A 481 31.64 5.15 -2.40
N ARG A 482 32.47 4.12 -2.64
CA ARG A 482 33.51 4.18 -3.68
C ARG A 482 32.93 4.46 -5.07
N ALA A 483 31.82 3.82 -5.44
CA ALA A 483 31.16 4.08 -6.72
C ALA A 483 30.60 5.51 -6.83
N SER A 484 29.95 6.00 -5.77
CA SER A 484 29.41 7.36 -5.68
C SER A 484 30.51 8.41 -5.81
N TRP A 485 31.58 8.32 -5.02
CA TRP A 485 32.68 9.28 -5.06
C TRP A 485 33.45 9.27 -6.38
N ARG A 486 33.61 8.10 -7.02
CA ARG A 486 34.13 8.02 -8.40
C ARG A 486 33.21 8.74 -9.39
N GLY A 487 31.90 8.53 -9.29
CA GLY A 487 30.91 9.25 -10.11
C GLY A 487 30.93 10.77 -9.91
N ARG A 488 31.29 11.22 -8.70
CA ARG A 488 31.49 12.64 -8.34
C ARG A 488 32.83 13.22 -8.81
N GLY A 489 33.70 12.41 -9.41
CA GLY A 489 34.99 12.83 -9.97
C GLY A 489 36.20 12.65 -9.06
N ALA A 490 36.09 11.93 -7.94
CA ALA A 490 37.23 11.66 -7.05
C ALA A 490 38.21 10.65 -7.65
N GLY A 491 39.51 10.91 -7.48
CA GLY A 491 40.59 10.03 -7.93
C GLY A 491 40.77 8.83 -7.01
N THR A 492 41.26 7.69 -7.51
CA THR A 492 41.43 6.46 -6.70
C THR A 492 42.31 6.67 -5.46
N ALA A 493 43.32 7.53 -5.54
CA ALA A 493 44.20 7.86 -4.40
C ALA A 493 43.46 8.59 -3.25
N GLU A 494 42.34 9.27 -3.53
CA GLU A 494 41.55 10.02 -2.56
C GLU A 494 40.55 9.13 -1.81
N LEU A 495 40.38 7.87 -2.21
CA LEU A 495 39.32 6.98 -1.70
C LEU A 495 39.76 6.04 -0.57
N GLY A 496 41.03 6.09 -0.16
CA GLY A 496 41.57 5.16 0.86
C GLY A 496 40.89 5.28 2.23
N TRP A 497 40.34 6.45 2.58
CA TRP A 497 39.60 6.62 3.84
C TRP A 497 38.31 5.80 3.90
N ILE A 498 37.77 5.36 2.74
CA ILE A 498 36.54 4.56 2.69
C ILE A 498 36.76 3.18 3.33
N ASP A 499 38.00 2.68 3.37
CA ASP A 499 38.32 1.39 3.99
C ASP A 499 38.02 1.37 5.50
N GLY A 500 38.04 2.55 6.16
CA GLY A 500 37.71 2.72 7.57
C GLY A 500 36.30 3.26 7.83
N VAL A 501 35.44 3.32 6.81
CA VAL A 501 34.06 3.81 6.95
C VAL A 501 33.19 2.72 7.57
N LEU A 502 32.49 3.09 8.65
CA LEU A 502 31.64 2.23 9.47
C LEU A 502 32.38 1.02 10.08
N ASP A 503 31.87 0.58 11.22
CA ASP A 503 32.39 -0.54 11.99
C ASP A 503 31.25 -1.54 12.31
N PRO A 504 31.43 -2.85 12.05
CA PRO A 504 30.41 -3.85 12.36
C PRO A 504 30.17 -4.06 13.85
N ASP A 505 31.00 -3.51 14.75
CA ASP A 505 30.84 -3.61 16.20
C ASP A 505 30.17 -2.38 16.83
N VAL A 506 29.85 -1.35 16.03
CA VAL A 506 29.19 -0.11 16.46
C VAL A 506 27.68 -0.14 16.18
N LEU A 507 26.90 0.50 17.06
CA LEU A 507 25.45 0.67 16.92
C LEU A 507 25.09 1.37 15.61
N THR A 508 24.35 0.68 14.73
CA THR A 508 24.03 1.17 13.38
C THR A 508 22.57 1.59 13.24
N ILE A 509 22.35 2.85 12.88
CA ILE A 509 21.02 3.44 12.66
C ILE A 509 20.76 3.59 11.15
N GLY A 510 19.62 3.07 10.68
CA GLY A 510 19.16 3.21 9.31
C GLY A 510 18.11 4.29 9.14
N PHE A 511 18.22 5.06 8.06
CA PHE A 511 17.18 5.99 7.62
C PHE A 511 17.07 5.95 6.10
N ALA A 512 15.99 5.37 5.54
CA ALA A 512 15.75 5.47 4.11
C ALA A 512 14.29 5.65 3.68
N ARG A 513 14.05 6.65 2.83
CA ARG A 513 12.71 7.05 2.35
C ARG A 513 12.78 8.03 1.17
N ARG A 514 11.63 8.29 0.51
CA ARG A 514 11.47 9.50 -0.33
C ARG A 514 11.68 10.75 0.54
N VAL A 515 12.13 11.85 -0.05
CA VAL A 515 12.50 13.08 0.69
C VAL A 515 11.51 14.26 0.43
N PRO A 516 10.22 14.16 0.81
CA PRO A 516 9.36 15.33 0.96
C PRO A 516 9.60 16.00 2.34
N SER A 517 9.13 17.24 2.48
CA SER A 517 9.30 18.05 3.71
C SER A 517 8.75 17.37 4.97
N TYR A 518 7.56 16.78 4.91
CA TYR A 518 6.92 16.15 6.07
C TYR A 518 7.67 14.92 6.63
N LYS A 519 8.61 14.34 5.86
CA LYS A 519 9.44 13.20 6.30
C LYS A 519 10.67 13.61 7.10
N ARG A 520 10.93 14.93 7.22
CA ARG A 520 11.91 15.55 8.13
C ARG A 520 13.30 14.91 8.11
N LEU A 521 13.86 14.72 6.91
CA LEU A 521 15.21 14.18 6.69
C LEU A 521 16.29 14.89 7.55
N THR A 522 16.21 16.21 7.66
CA THR A 522 17.21 17.04 8.33
C THR A 522 16.90 17.33 9.79
N LEU A 523 15.87 16.70 10.39
CA LEU A 523 15.59 16.86 11.83
C LEU A 523 16.81 16.47 12.68
N MET A 524 17.50 15.40 12.28
CA MET A 524 18.75 14.94 12.94
C MET A 524 19.90 15.95 12.82
N LEU A 525 19.81 16.93 11.92
CA LEU A 525 20.81 17.97 11.73
C LEU A 525 20.43 19.29 12.42
N ARG A 526 19.33 19.33 13.19
CA ARG A 526 18.95 20.55 13.93
C ARG A 526 20.01 20.95 14.95
N ASP A 527 20.57 20.00 15.68
CA ASP A 527 21.76 20.20 16.52
C ASP A 527 22.93 19.36 15.99
N ARG A 528 23.73 19.99 15.12
CA ARG A 528 24.88 19.32 14.49
C ARG A 528 25.97 18.97 15.49
N ASP A 529 26.18 19.80 16.50
CA ASP A 529 27.23 19.59 17.49
C ASP A 529 26.86 18.40 18.38
N ARG A 530 25.62 18.34 18.86
CA ARG A 530 25.11 17.19 19.61
C ARG A 530 25.09 15.90 18.79
N LEU A 531 24.75 15.96 17.50
CA LEU A 531 24.88 14.80 16.61
C LEU A 531 26.34 14.34 16.47
N MET A 532 27.30 15.27 16.33
CA MET A 532 28.72 14.92 16.28
C MET A 532 29.19 14.24 17.57
N ASP A 533 28.76 14.75 18.72
CA ASP A 533 29.09 14.17 20.03
C ASP A 533 28.56 12.73 20.15
N LEU A 534 27.34 12.45 19.67
CA LEU A 534 26.82 11.08 19.62
C LEU A 534 27.60 10.17 18.66
N LEU A 535 27.91 10.65 17.45
CA LEU A 535 28.66 9.88 16.44
C LEU A 535 30.07 9.53 16.92
N LEU A 536 30.69 10.42 17.70
CA LEU A 536 32.09 10.33 18.13
C LEU A 536 32.23 10.00 19.63
N HIS A 537 31.13 9.62 20.30
CA HIS A 537 31.14 9.34 21.72
C HIS A 537 32.21 8.26 22.05
N PRO A 538 33.05 8.46 23.07
CA PRO A 538 34.19 7.56 23.34
C PRO A 538 33.77 6.14 23.75
N GLU A 539 32.69 6.01 24.53
CA GLU A 539 32.21 4.72 25.04
C GLU A 539 31.01 4.16 24.26
N HIS A 540 30.05 5.02 23.89
CA HIS A 540 28.80 4.66 23.22
C HIS A 540 28.64 5.31 21.83
N PRO A 541 29.59 5.16 20.90
CA PRO A 541 29.49 5.79 19.59
C PRO A 541 28.29 5.27 18.79
N ILE A 542 27.74 6.07 17.89
CA ILE A 542 26.73 5.62 16.93
C ILE A 542 27.23 5.80 15.49
N GLN A 543 26.61 5.09 14.56
CA GLN A 543 26.82 5.31 13.13
C GLN A 543 25.50 5.30 12.37
N ILE A 544 25.38 6.08 11.30
CA ILE A 544 24.13 6.34 10.59
C ILE A 544 24.29 6.10 9.10
N VAL A 545 23.40 5.29 8.53
CA VAL A 545 23.29 5.07 7.08
C VAL A 545 22.01 5.71 6.57
N VAL A 546 22.16 6.74 5.74
CA VAL A 546 21.04 7.47 5.15
C VAL A 546 20.93 7.20 3.65
N ALA A 547 19.73 6.99 3.14
CA ALA A 547 19.47 6.87 1.70
C ALA A 547 18.11 7.46 1.33
N GLY A 548 17.96 8.01 0.13
CA GLY A 548 16.68 8.56 -0.28
C GLY A 548 16.74 9.34 -1.58
N LYS A 549 15.57 9.54 -2.18
CA LYS A 549 15.39 10.28 -3.44
C LYS A 549 14.40 11.42 -3.22
N ALA A 550 14.80 12.62 -3.63
CA ALA A 550 13.88 13.76 -3.74
C ALA A 550 13.17 13.70 -5.10
N HIS A 551 11.94 14.21 -5.19
CA HIS A 551 11.25 14.30 -6.47
C HIS A 551 12.04 15.22 -7.43
N PRO A 552 12.13 14.93 -8.74
CA PRO A 552 12.93 15.73 -9.67
C PRO A 552 12.53 17.21 -9.73
N ALA A 553 11.24 17.50 -9.51
CA ALA A 553 10.68 18.85 -9.45
C ALA A 553 10.65 19.48 -8.04
N ASP A 554 11.10 18.75 -7.00
CA ASP A 554 11.14 19.25 -5.62
C ASP A 554 12.55 19.74 -5.25
N ASP A 555 12.84 20.99 -5.62
CA ASP A 555 14.10 21.65 -5.28
C ASP A 555 14.30 21.77 -3.77
N GLY A 556 13.22 21.86 -2.98
CA GLY A 556 13.27 21.87 -1.52
C GLY A 556 13.84 20.57 -0.99
N GLY A 557 13.27 19.43 -1.40
CA GLY A 557 13.77 18.10 -1.07
C GLY A 557 15.22 17.86 -1.52
N LYS A 558 15.60 18.36 -2.70
CA LYS A 558 17.00 18.29 -3.19
C LYS A 558 17.98 19.07 -2.31
N ARG A 559 17.58 20.23 -1.79
CA ARG A 559 18.38 21.01 -0.82
C ARG A 559 18.57 20.27 0.49
N LEU A 560 17.52 19.61 1.00
CA LEU A 560 17.62 18.78 2.20
C LEU A 560 18.62 17.61 2.02
N VAL A 561 18.59 16.94 0.85
CA VAL A 561 19.58 15.92 0.50
C VAL A 561 20.99 16.51 0.46
N GLN A 562 21.16 17.66 -0.19
CA GLN A 562 22.46 18.32 -0.32
C GLN A 562 23.04 18.71 1.05
N GLU A 563 22.21 19.24 1.95
CA GLU A 563 22.63 19.61 3.31
C GLU A 563 23.17 18.39 4.06
N LEU A 564 22.44 17.28 4.03
CA LEU A 564 22.85 16.04 4.68
C LEU A 564 24.11 15.43 4.05
N VAL A 565 24.23 15.43 2.72
CA VAL A 565 25.44 14.96 2.03
C VAL A 565 26.66 15.76 2.45
N ARG A 566 26.54 17.10 2.54
CA ARG A 566 27.65 17.96 2.98
C ARG A 566 28.07 17.67 4.41
N PHE A 567 27.12 17.44 5.32
CA PHE A 567 27.43 17.05 6.69
C PHE A 567 28.10 15.66 6.73
N ALA A 568 27.54 14.68 6.01
CA ALA A 568 28.08 13.32 5.96
C ALA A 568 29.47 13.23 5.31
N ASP A 569 29.81 14.16 4.41
CA ASP A 569 31.12 14.22 3.76
C ASP A 569 32.21 14.89 4.62
N ASP A 570 31.85 15.54 5.74
CA ASP A 570 32.80 16.21 6.63
C ASP A 570 33.82 15.19 7.18
N PRO A 571 35.15 15.42 7.00
CA PRO A 571 36.20 14.51 7.48
C PRO A 571 36.10 14.11 8.95
N ARG A 572 35.50 14.96 9.80
CA ARG A 572 35.29 14.70 11.23
C ARG A 572 34.31 13.55 11.48
N VAL A 573 33.32 13.36 10.60
CA VAL A 573 32.23 12.39 10.83
C VAL A 573 31.99 11.40 9.68
N ARG A 574 32.60 11.58 8.51
CA ARG A 574 32.38 10.73 7.31
C ARG A 574 32.68 9.24 7.46
N HIS A 575 33.32 8.85 8.57
CA HIS A 575 33.56 7.47 8.94
C HIS A 575 32.45 6.86 9.82
N ARG A 576 31.49 7.68 10.27
CA ARG A 576 30.34 7.32 11.13
C ARG A 576 28.98 7.63 10.50
N ILE A 577 28.88 8.59 9.59
CA ILE A 577 27.63 8.90 8.88
C ILE A 577 27.86 8.93 7.37
N VAL A 578 26.95 8.30 6.62
CA VAL A 578 27.05 8.22 5.16
C VAL A 578 25.69 8.44 4.49
N PHE A 579 25.72 9.07 3.32
CA PHE A 579 24.57 9.13 2.41
C PHE A 579 24.81 8.24 1.19
N LEU A 580 23.91 7.29 0.95
CA LEU A 580 23.97 6.37 -0.19
C LEU A 580 22.98 6.79 -1.29
N PRO A 581 23.47 7.13 -2.50
CA PRO A 581 22.59 7.46 -3.62
C PRO A 581 21.96 6.21 -4.24
N ASP A 582 20.90 6.46 -5.00
CA ASP A 582 20.14 5.48 -5.78
C ASP A 582 19.46 4.41 -4.93
N TYR A 583 18.77 4.85 -3.87
CA TYR A 583 17.95 3.97 -3.04
C TYR A 583 16.95 3.16 -3.89
N GLY A 584 16.90 1.85 -3.66
CA GLY A 584 16.07 0.88 -4.36
C GLY A 584 16.13 -0.50 -3.70
N MET A 585 15.39 -1.48 -4.23
CA MET A 585 15.21 -2.80 -3.59
C MET A 585 16.53 -3.51 -3.30
N ALA A 586 17.47 -3.51 -4.25
CA ALA A 586 18.77 -4.17 -4.07
C ALA A 586 19.58 -3.60 -2.90
N MET A 587 19.53 -2.27 -2.67
CA MET A 587 20.15 -1.66 -1.50
C MET A 587 19.38 -2.00 -0.23
N ALA A 588 18.05 -1.90 -0.30
CA ALA A 588 17.15 -2.11 0.83
C ALA A 588 17.29 -3.52 1.44
N GLN A 589 17.50 -4.56 0.61
CA GLN A 589 17.76 -5.94 1.05
C GLN A 589 19.06 -6.12 1.86
N LYS A 590 19.99 -5.15 1.82
CA LYS A 590 21.19 -5.12 2.66
C LYS A 590 21.07 -4.12 3.80
N LEU A 591 20.36 -3.02 3.56
CA LEU A 591 20.16 -1.94 4.53
C LEU A 591 19.32 -2.40 5.72
N TYR A 592 18.12 -2.93 5.49
CA TYR A 592 17.23 -3.31 6.60
C TYR A 592 17.84 -4.35 7.54
N PRO A 593 18.45 -5.45 7.04
CA PRO A 593 19.02 -6.45 7.95
C PRO A 593 20.22 -5.94 8.72
N GLY A 594 21.04 -5.06 8.13
CA GLY A 594 22.27 -4.58 8.76
C GLY A 594 22.11 -3.42 9.74
N CYS A 595 20.92 -2.81 9.84
CA CYS A 595 20.66 -1.76 10.83
C CYS A 595 20.17 -2.36 12.14
N ASP A 596 20.59 -1.81 13.28
CA ASP A 596 20.14 -2.19 14.62
C ASP A 596 18.93 -1.37 15.05
N ILE A 597 18.90 -0.08 14.68
CA ILE A 597 17.75 0.81 14.83
C ILE A 597 17.28 1.27 13.45
N TRP A 598 15.96 1.25 13.27
CA TRP A 598 15.31 1.88 12.14
C TRP A 598 14.62 3.18 12.58
N LEU A 599 15.09 4.31 12.08
CA LEU A 599 14.63 5.64 12.48
C LEU A 599 13.48 6.13 11.58
N ASN A 600 12.34 6.48 12.18
CA ASN A 600 11.21 7.12 11.51
C ASN A 600 10.69 8.35 12.28
N ASN A 601 10.79 9.54 11.69
CA ASN A 601 10.36 10.80 12.32
C ASN A 601 9.45 11.65 11.41
N PRO A 602 8.42 11.07 10.75
CA PRO A 602 7.49 11.88 9.99
C PRO A 602 6.72 12.85 10.91
N LEU A 603 6.15 13.89 10.32
CA LEU A 603 5.11 14.67 10.99
C LEU A 603 3.89 13.78 11.23
N ARG A 604 3.40 13.74 12.46
CA ARG A 604 2.13 13.06 12.80
C ARG A 604 0.94 13.95 12.42
N PRO A 605 -0.16 13.42 11.84
CA PRO A 605 -0.41 12.05 11.40
C PRO A 605 -0.19 11.87 9.87
N LEU A 606 0.94 12.34 9.32
CA LEU A 606 1.17 12.45 7.88
C LEU A 606 1.86 11.22 7.27
N GLU A 607 2.14 10.16 8.04
CA GLU A 607 2.53 8.86 7.50
C GLU A 607 1.36 7.87 7.60
N ALA A 608 0.75 7.55 6.46
CA ALA A 608 -0.40 6.63 6.41
C ALA A 608 -0.09 5.23 6.98
N CYS A 609 1.14 4.75 6.85
CA CYS A 609 1.55 3.47 7.41
C CYS A 609 3.07 3.44 7.63
N GLY A 610 3.86 3.21 6.58
CA GLY A 610 5.33 3.19 6.65
C GLY A 610 5.95 1.79 6.72
N THR A 611 5.92 1.03 5.62
CA THR A 611 6.38 -0.38 5.57
C THR A 611 7.89 -0.60 5.74
N SER A 612 8.71 0.45 5.82
CA SER A 612 10.17 0.32 6.02
C SER A 612 10.53 -0.23 7.39
N GLY A 613 9.86 0.24 8.46
CA GLY A 613 10.08 -0.26 9.82
C GLY A 613 9.65 -1.72 9.99
N MET A 614 8.62 -2.15 9.25
CA MET A 614 8.18 -3.55 9.19
C MET A 614 9.28 -4.48 8.63
N LYS A 615 9.95 -4.07 7.55
CA LYS A 615 11.05 -4.84 6.92
C LYS A 615 12.25 -4.95 7.85
N ALA A 616 12.54 -3.86 8.57
CA ALA A 616 13.58 -3.83 9.57
C ALA A 616 13.26 -4.80 10.73
N ALA A 617 12.02 -4.75 11.26
CA ALA A 617 11.57 -5.61 12.36
C ALA A 617 11.70 -7.11 12.04
N LEU A 618 11.38 -7.53 10.82
CA LEU A 618 11.54 -8.93 10.38
C LEU A 618 12.99 -9.45 10.41
N ASN A 619 13.98 -8.57 10.52
CA ASN A 619 15.39 -8.93 10.64
C ASN A 619 15.93 -8.74 12.06
N GLY A 620 15.09 -8.39 13.03
CA GLY A 620 15.51 -8.14 14.41
C GLY A 620 16.07 -6.73 14.63
N CYS A 621 15.72 -5.77 13.77
CA CYS A 621 16.00 -4.35 13.99
C CYS A 621 14.89 -3.72 14.83
N LEU A 622 15.26 -2.95 15.85
CA LEU A 622 14.32 -2.23 16.71
C LEU A 622 13.89 -0.92 16.05
N ASN A 623 12.68 -0.44 16.36
CA ASN A 623 12.17 0.80 15.79
C ASN A 623 12.37 1.98 16.75
N LEU A 624 12.85 3.11 16.23
CA LEU A 624 12.84 4.39 16.92
C LEU A 624 11.95 5.32 16.08
N SER A 625 10.70 5.50 16.49
CA SER A 625 9.70 6.13 15.64
C SER A 625 8.74 7.04 16.39
N VAL A 626 8.25 8.08 15.71
CA VAL A 626 7.02 8.78 16.11
C VAL A 626 5.84 7.79 16.09
N LEU A 627 4.88 7.94 17.01
CA LEU A 627 3.62 7.17 17.06
C LEU A 627 2.69 7.61 15.91
N ASP A 628 3.02 7.18 14.70
CA ASP A 628 2.27 7.46 13.48
C ASP A 628 2.19 6.20 12.60
N GLY A 629 1.27 6.19 11.64
CA GLY A 629 1.09 5.09 10.70
C GLY A 629 0.78 3.76 11.38
N TRP A 630 1.59 2.73 11.14
CA TRP A 630 1.44 1.41 11.79
C TRP A 630 2.06 1.36 13.19
N TRP A 631 2.97 2.28 13.51
CA TRP A 631 3.67 2.24 14.79
C TRP A 631 2.75 2.65 15.94
N ASP A 632 1.80 3.56 15.68
CA ASP A 632 0.78 3.99 16.64
C ASP A 632 -0.03 2.79 17.20
N GLU A 633 -0.40 1.82 16.36
CA GLU A 633 -1.22 0.67 16.77
C GLU A 633 -0.43 -0.50 17.39
N TRP A 634 0.86 -0.69 17.05
CA TRP A 634 1.63 -1.87 17.50
C TRP A 634 2.83 -1.54 18.39
N PHE A 635 3.08 -0.28 18.71
CA PHE A 635 4.17 0.11 19.60
C PHE A 635 4.05 -0.60 20.97
N GLN A 636 5.16 -1.21 21.38
CA GLN A 636 5.40 -1.62 22.75
C GLN A 636 6.85 -1.28 23.10
N PRO A 637 7.17 -0.98 24.37
CA PRO A 637 8.54 -0.65 24.79
C PRO A 637 9.58 -1.73 24.47
N ASP A 638 9.15 -2.99 24.34
CA ASP A 638 10.05 -4.11 24.02
C ASP A 638 10.46 -4.16 22.54
N PHE A 639 9.77 -3.45 21.65
CA PHE A 639 10.06 -3.40 20.21
C PHE A 639 10.93 -2.20 19.81
N GLY A 640 11.21 -1.30 20.76
CA GLY A 640 11.98 -0.08 20.54
C GLY A 640 11.40 1.12 21.29
N TRP A 641 11.42 2.29 20.67
CA TRP A 641 11.15 3.56 21.33
C TRP A 641 10.21 4.45 20.51
N ALA A 642 9.32 5.14 21.24
CA ALA A 642 8.49 6.20 20.71
C ALA A 642 9.18 7.56 20.86
N ILE A 643 9.31 8.32 19.78
CA ILE A 643 9.72 9.73 19.82
C ILE A 643 8.47 10.53 20.23
N PRO A 644 8.49 11.22 21.39
CA PRO A 644 7.39 12.07 21.81
C PRO A 644 7.11 13.15 20.77
N THR A 645 5.84 13.40 20.46
CA THR A 645 5.42 14.49 19.58
C THR A 645 4.86 15.64 20.39
N ALA A 646 5.10 16.87 19.92
CA ALA A 646 4.45 18.05 20.47
C ALA A 646 3.12 18.27 19.75
N ASP A 647 2.06 17.63 20.24
CA ASP A 647 0.71 17.74 19.68
C ASP A 647 0.02 19.03 20.18
N GLY A 648 -0.58 19.81 19.28
CA GLY A 648 -1.37 21.01 19.63
C GLY A 648 -1.70 21.94 18.46
N THR A 649 -2.98 22.35 18.35
CA THR A 649 -3.43 23.36 17.39
C THR A 649 -2.84 24.72 17.76
N GLY A 650 -1.77 25.13 17.08
CA GLY A 650 -1.07 26.40 17.32
C GLY A 650 0.40 26.28 17.73
N THR A 651 0.95 25.07 17.84
CA THR A 651 2.40 24.90 18.02
C THR A 651 3.13 25.34 16.75
N ASP A 652 4.02 26.32 16.89
CA ASP A 652 4.88 26.79 15.80
C ASP A 652 5.69 25.62 15.21
N PRO A 653 5.72 25.43 13.87
CA PRO A 653 6.39 24.28 13.25
C PRO A 653 7.88 24.15 13.59
N GLU A 654 8.61 25.26 13.69
CA GLU A 654 10.03 25.24 14.07
C GLU A 654 10.17 24.87 15.54
N ARG A 655 9.34 25.43 16.42
CA ARG A 655 9.35 25.05 17.84
C ARG A 655 9.03 23.58 18.08
N ARG A 656 8.10 22.99 17.33
CA ARG A 656 7.83 21.55 17.38
C ARG A 656 9.07 20.76 16.97
N ASP A 657 9.67 21.12 15.85
CA ASP A 657 10.85 20.41 15.36
C ASP A 657 12.04 20.52 16.33
N ASP A 658 12.20 21.64 17.04
CA ASP A 658 13.19 21.77 18.13
C ASP A 658 12.92 20.79 19.28
N ILE A 659 11.67 20.73 19.77
CA ILE A 659 11.27 19.86 20.89
C ILE A 659 11.45 18.39 20.51
N GLU A 660 11.00 18.01 19.30
CA GLU A 660 11.07 16.62 18.84
C GLU A 660 12.51 16.20 18.50
N ALA A 661 13.34 17.13 18.02
CA ALA A 661 14.78 16.88 17.84
C ALA A 661 15.47 16.69 19.20
N GLU A 662 15.19 17.52 20.20
CA GLU A 662 15.72 17.38 21.57
C GLU A 662 15.34 16.01 22.16
N ALA A 663 14.07 15.62 22.04
CA ALA A 663 13.60 14.31 22.50
C ALA A 663 14.25 13.15 21.75
N LEU A 664 14.51 13.28 20.44
CA LEU A 664 15.25 12.29 19.66
C LEU A 664 16.69 12.13 20.19
N TYR A 665 17.40 13.23 20.44
CA TYR A 665 18.77 13.18 20.97
C TYR A 665 18.78 12.58 22.38
N ASP A 666 17.86 12.97 23.27
CA ASP A 666 17.75 12.42 24.62
C ASP A 666 17.52 10.90 24.60
N LEU A 667 16.65 10.41 23.71
CA LEU A 667 16.43 8.97 23.54
C LEU A 667 17.70 8.26 23.09
N LEU A 668 18.40 8.80 22.08
CA LEU A 668 19.63 8.21 21.56
C LEU A 668 20.73 8.16 22.63
N GLU A 669 20.93 9.27 23.34
CA GLU A 669 22.00 9.46 24.32
C GLU A 669 21.76 8.67 25.60
N GLN A 670 20.54 8.72 26.16
CA GLN A 670 20.26 8.23 27.51
C GLN A 670 19.67 6.83 27.53
N ARG A 671 19.07 6.37 26.42
CA ARG A 671 18.37 5.07 26.38
C ARG A 671 18.92 4.13 25.33
N VAL A 672 18.98 4.55 24.06
CA VAL A 672 19.27 3.64 22.95
C VAL A 672 20.73 3.21 22.96
N ALA A 673 21.68 4.15 22.90
CA ALA A 673 23.10 3.82 22.85
C ALA A 673 23.56 3.09 24.13
N PRO A 674 23.25 3.57 25.36
CA PRO A 674 23.62 2.83 26.58
C PRO A 674 23.08 1.40 26.60
N ARG A 675 21.83 1.17 26.15
CA ARG A 675 21.23 -0.18 26.11
C ARG A 675 21.98 -1.14 25.17
N PHE A 676 22.48 -0.63 24.05
CA PHE A 676 23.26 -1.43 23.10
C PHE A 676 24.64 -1.79 23.63
N TYR A 677 25.28 -0.87 24.37
CA TYR A 677 26.65 -1.04 24.89
C TYR A 677 26.71 -1.64 26.29
N GLU A 678 25.58 -1.75 27.00
CA GLU A 678 25.48 -2.49 28.25
C GLU A 678 25.96 -3.94 28.05
N ARG A 679 26.76 -4.46 28.98
CA ARG A 679 27.29 -5.83 28.94
C ARG A 679 26.92 -6.55 30.22
N GLY A 680 26.19 -7.65 30.08
CA GLY A 680 25.83 -8.56 31.15
C GLY A 680 26.98 -9.46 31.58
N GLN A 681 26.68 -10.46 32.41
CA GLN A 681 27.69 -11.36 33.00
C GLN A 681 28.46 -12.18 31.97
N GLN A 682 27.84 -12.48 30.82
CA GLN A 682 28.45 -13.24 29.72
C GLN A 682 29.11 -12.34 28.67
N GLY A 683 29.18 -11.01 28.91
CA GLY A 683 29.74 -10.06 27.95
C GLY A 683 28.82 -9.76 26.75
N LEU A 684 27.53 -10.08 26.86
CA LEU A 684 26.50 -9.78 25.86
C LEU A 684 25.55 -8.67 26.34
N PRO A 685 24.91 -7.92 25.42
CA PRO A 685 23.86 -6.97 25.80
C PRO A 685 22.52 -7.69 26.00
N ASP A 686 22.38 -8.38 27.14
CA ASP A 686 21.23 -9.26 27.44
C ASP A 686 19.87 -8.58 27.20
N ARG A 687 19.72 -7.34 27.66
CA ARG A 687 18.47 -6.56 27.48
C ARG A 687 18.21 -6.17 26.04
N TRP A 688 19.24 -5.89 25.25
CA TRP A 688 19.08 -5.58 23.84
C TRP A 688 18.67 -6.83 23.06
N ILE A 689 19.32 -7.96 23.33
CA ILE A 689 19.02 -9.24 22.69
C ILE A 689 17.58 -9.66 22.99
N GLU A 690 17.11 -9.45 24.23
CA GLU A 690 15.71 -9.72 24.58
C GLU A 690 14.73 -8.85 23.76
N MET A 691 15.00 -7.56 23.57
CA MET A 691 14.17 -6.71 22.71
C MET A 691 14.15 -7.20 21.25
N VAL A 692 15.31 -7.64 20.74
CA VAL A 692 15.41 -8.24 19.40
C VAL A 692 14.57 -9.51 19.31
N ARG A 693 14.63 -10.38 20.33
CA ARG A 693 13.83 -11.61 20.43
C ARG A 693 12.34 -11.29 20.41
N GLN A 694 11.88 -10.39 21.27
CA GLN A 694 10.47 -9.97 21.34
C GLN A 694 9.99 -9.37 20.02
N THR A 695 10.84 -8.58 19.35
CA THR A 695 10.54 -8.03 18.02
C THR A 695 10.31 -9.13 16.99
N LEU A 696 11.17 -10.15 16.96
CA LEU A 696 11.02 -11.26 16.02
C LEU A 696 9.80 -12.14 16.34
N THR A 697 9.54 -12.44 17.62
CA THR A 697 8.49 -13.40 18.02
C THR A 697 7.10 -12.78 18.05
N LEU A 698 6.95 -11.54 18.56
CA LEU A 698 5.63 -10.92 18.78
C LEU A 698 5.24 -9.92 17.70
N LEU A 699 6.20 -9.12 17.21
CA LEU A 699 5.93 -8.13 16.18
C LEU A 699 6.07 -8.72 14.76
N GLY A 700 7.02 -9.62 14.54
CA GLY A 700 7.26 -10.32 13.27
C GLY A 700 6.00 -10.89 12.62
N PRO A 701 5.16 -11.68 13.30
CA PRO A 701 3.93 -12.24 12.73
C PRO A 701 2.92 -11.17 12.27
N LYS A 702 2.84 -10.04 12.98
CA LYS A 702 1.89 -8.97 12.69
C LYS A 702 2.24 -8.27 11.38
N VAL A 703 3.52 -8.06 11.09
CA VAL A 703 3.96 -7.24 9.95
C VAL A 703 3.94 -7.96 8.59
N LEU A 704 3.44 -9.20 8.51
CA LEU A 704 3.51 -10.04 7.30
C LEU A 704 2.46 -9.67 6.24
N ALA A 705 2.88 -9.61 4.97
CA ALA A 705 1.98 -9.40 3.84
C ALA A 705 0.98 -10.55 3.65
N GLY A 706 1.33 -11.80 4.01
CA GLY A 706 0.40 -12.93 3.99
C GLY A 706 -0.82 -12.71 4.89
N ARG A 707 -0.60 -12.15 6.08
CA ARG A 707 -1.67 -11.74 6.99
C ARG A 707 -2.54 -10.65 6.37
N MET A 708 -1.91 -9.59 5.84
CA MET A 708 -2.62 -8.50 5.15
C MET A 708 -3.50 -9.02 4.00
N VAL A 709 -2.96 -9.86 3.11
CA VAL A 709 -3.72 -10.39 1.96
C VAL A 709 -4.87 -11.28 2.41
N ARG A 710 -4.70 -12.09 3.46
CA ARG A 710 -5.80 -12.87 4.05
C ARG A 710 -6.91 -11.96 4.57
N GLU A 711 -6.58 -10.89 5.29
CA GLU A 711 -7.56 -9.91 5.74
C GLU A 711 -8.32 -9.27 4.56
N TYR A 712 -7.62 -8.94 3.46
CA TYR A 712 -8.28 -8.47 2.24
C TYR A 712 -9.25 -9.53 1.68
N VAL A 713 -8.83 -10.79 1.59
CA VAL A 713 -9.68 -11.88 1.08
C VAL A 713 -10.91 -12.06 1.95
N GLU A 714 -10.73 -12.17 3.26
CA GLU A 714 -11.78 -12.50 4.23
C GLU A 714 -12.74 -11.31 4.46
N ARG A 715 -12.21 -10.09 4.62
CA ARG A 715 -12.99 -8.92 5.03
C ARG A 715 -13.51 -8.08 3.87
N LEU A 716 -12.87 -8.12 2.70
CA LEU A 716 -13.19 -7.24 1.57
C LEU A 716 -13.56 -8.00 0.30
N TYR A 717 -12.70 -8.91 -0.19
CA TYR A 717 -12.92 -9.56 -1.49
C TYR A 717 -14.06 -10.58 -1.47
N ALA A 718 -14.15 -11.45 -0.47
CA ALA A 718 -15.26 -12.40 -0.37
C ALA A 718 -16.63 -11.69 -0.24
N PRO A 719 -16.80 -10.68 0.64
CA PRO A 719 -18.02 -9.87 0.66
C PRO A 719 -18.31 -9.12 -0.65
N ALA A 720 -17.28 -8.60 -1.34
CA ALA A 720 -17.46 -7.93 -2.63
C ALA A 720 -17.91 -8.91 -3.73
N ALA A 721 -17.35 -10.12 -3.78
CA ALA A 721 -17.79 -11.16 -4.71
C ALA A 721 -19.23 -11.59 -4.43
N HIS A 722 -19.61 -11.74 -3.15
CA HIS A 722 -20.99 -12.03 -2.79
C HIS A 722 -21.96 -10.91 -3.23
N ALA A 723 -21.59 -9.64 -3.00
CA ALA A 723 -22.37 -8.50 -3.45
C ALA A 723 -22.48 -8.46 -4.98
N HIS A 724 -21.38 -8.70 -5.69
CA HIS A 724 -21.35 -8.78 -7.15
C HIS A 724 -22.30 -9.85 -7.70
N ARG A 725 -22.26 -11.07 -7.14
CA ARG A 725 -23.14 -12.18 -7.55
C ARG A 725 -24.62 -11.89 -7.25
N SER A 726 -24.89 -11.16 -6.17
CA SER A 726 -26.24 -10.73 -5.80
C SER A 726 -26.77 -9.56 -6.63
N MET A 727 -25.92 -8.95 -7.47
CA MET A 727 -26.24 -7.76 -8.26
C MET A 727 -26.42 -8.11 -9.73
N ASP A 728 -27.47 -8.89 -10.01
CA ASP A 728 -27.92 -9.14 -11.38
C ASP A 728 -28.60 -7.88 -11.99
N PRO A 729 -28.89 -7.86 -13.31
CA PRO A 729 -29.48 -6.68 -13.94
C PRO A 729 -30.81 -6.19 -13.35
N ASP A 730 -31.61 -7.09 -12.77
CA ASP A 730 -32.90 -6.73 -12.18
C ASP A 730 -32.71 -6.14 -10.78
N SER A 731 -31.85 -6.74 -9.97
CA SER A 731 -31.44 -6.26 -8.65
C SER A 731 -30.74 -4.89 -8.74
N ALA A 732 -29.94 -4.69 -9.80
CA ALA A 732 -29.30 -3.41 -10.08
C ALA A 732 -30.33 -2.30 -10.40
N ARG A 733 -31.34 -2.60 -11.22
CA ARG A 733 -32.44 -1.67 -11.52
C ARG A 733 -33.29 -1.38 -10.28
N GLU A 734 -33.60 -2.41 -9.51
CA GLU A 734 -34.32 -2.30 -8.23
C GLU A 734 -33.59 -1.33 -7.30
N LEU A 735 -32.29 -1.57 -7.06
CA LEU A 735 -31.49 -0.75 -6.16
C LEU A 735 -31.34 0.69 -6.67
N ALA A 736 -31.08 0.89 -7.97
CA ALA A 736 -30.93 2.22 -8.54
C ALA A 736 -32.23 3.03 -8.44
N ALA A 737 -33.38 2.42 -8.77
CA ALA A 737 -34.70 3.04 -8.62
C ALA A 737 -35.01 3.36 -7.16
N TRP A 738 -34.70 2.43 -6.24
CA TRP A 738 -34.86 2.62 -4.81
C TRP A 738 -34.01 3.79 -4.30
N LYS A 739 -32.71 3.85 -4.63
CA LYS A 739 -31.80 4.94 -4.24
C LYS A 739 -32.27 6.29 -4.77
N ALA A 740 -32.77 6.34 -6.01
CA ALA A 740 -33.31 7.56 -6.60
C ALA A 740 -34.57 8.04 -5.84
N ARG A 741 -35.50 7.13 -5.54
CA ARG A 741 -36.71 7.44 -4.75
C ARG A 741 -36.37 7.94 -3.36
N VAL A 742 -35.48 7.24 -2.65
CA VAL A 742 -35.04 7.62 -1.29
C VAL A 742 -34.41 9.00 -1.28
N ARG A 743 -33.47 9.30 -2.19
CA ARG A 743 -32.85 10.64 -2.28
C ARG A 743 -33.87 11.75 -2.57
N ALA A 744 -34.83 11.50 -3.45
CA ALA A 744 -35.86 12.49 -3.78
C ALA A 744 -36.80 12.76 -2.59
N ALA A 745 -37.19 11.72 -1.85
CA ALA A 745 -38.14 11.82 -0.74
C ALA A 745 -37.49 12.16 0.61
N TRP A 746 -36.16 12.13 0.74
CA TRP A 746 -35.46 12.25 2.03
C TRP A 746 -35.76 13.54 2.80
N HIS A 747 -36.04 14.63 2.09
CA HIS A 747 -36.42 15.91 2.70
C HIS A 747 -37.69 15.85 3.56
N GLY A 748 -38.52 14.82 3.39
CA GLY A 748 -39.72 14.56 4.19
C GLY A 748 -39.51 13.59 5.37
N VAL A 749 -38.27 13.13 5.60
CA VAL A 749 -37.92 12.21 6.70
C VAL A 749 -37.53 13.02 7.93
N THR A 750 -38.27 12.87 9.03
CA THR A 750 -38.10 13.65 10.27
C THR A 750 -38.28 12.78 11.51
N VAL A 751 -37.55 13.11 12.58
CA VAL A 751 -37.82 12.61 13.93
C VAL A 751 -38.64 13.68 14.64
N ASP A 752 -39.93 13.40 14.86
CA ASP A 752 -40.89 14.40 15.36
C ASP A 752 -41.03 14.39 16.88
N HIS A 753 -40.92 13.21 17.50
CA HIS A 753 -41.03 13.09 18.95
C HIS A 753 -40.32 11.84 19.48
N VAL A 754 -39.70 11.95 20.65
CA VAL A 754 -39.02 10.85 21.34
C VAL A 754 -39.52 10.81 22.79
N GLU A 755 -40.15 9.70 23.17
CA GLU A 755 -40.64 9.43 24.52
C GLU A 755 -39.86 8.26 25.13
N THR A 756 -39.65 8.32 26.45
CA THR A 756 -39.10 7.19 27.21
C THR A 756 -40.00 6.85 28.38
N SER A 757 -39.94 5.59 28.82
CA SER A 757 -40.61 5.15 30.04
C SER A 757 -39.96 5.65 31.35
N ALA A 758 -38.87 6.43 31.29
CA ALA A 758 -38.19 6.93 32.49
C ALA A 758 -38.95 8.14 33.07
N ALA A 759 -39.44 8.00 34.30
CA ALA A 759 -40.11 9.07 35.03
C ALA A 759 -39.16 9.95 35.88
N THR A 760 -37.87 9.58 35.99
CA THR A 760 -36.88 10.21 36.87
C THR A 760 -35.56 10.47 36.15
N ALA A 761 -34.84 11.53 36.57
CA ALA A 761 -33.53 11.90 36.03
C ALA A 761 -32.38 10.93 36.40
N THR A 762 -32.66 9.91 37.21
CA THR A 762 -31.72 8.86 37.60
C THR A 762 -32.32 7.49 37.32
N ALA A 763 -31.48 6.57 36.82
CA ALA A 763 -31.84 5.19 36.54
C ALA A 763 -30.71 4.25 37.02
N GLU A 764 -31.07 3.01 37.38
CA GLU A 764 -30.11 2.01 37.86
C GLU A 764 -29.46 1.26 36.70
N LEU A 765 -28.18 0.91 36.85
CA LEU A 765 -27.45 0.06 35.90
C LEU A 765 -28.21 -1.26 35.67
N GLY A 766 -28.40 -1.63 34.41
CA GLY A 766 -29.16 -2.81 34.00
C GLY A 766 -30.65 -2.57 33.78
N THR A 767 -31.16 -1.36 34.07
CA THR A 767 -32.53 -0.98 33.70
C THR A 767 -32.66 -0.93 32.18
N THR A 768 -33.78 -1.41 31.65
CA THR A 768 -34.13 -1.25 30.23
C THR A 768 -35.30 -0.28 30.11
N LEU A 769 -35.08 0.83 29.43
CA LEU A 769 -36.11 1.82 29.13
C LEU A 769 -36.84 1.42 27.86
N ALA A 770 -38.15 1.63 27.81
CA ALA A 770 -38.90 1.53 26.56
C ALA A 770 -38.83 2.90 25.85
N LEU A 771 -38.24 2.92 24.66
CA LEU A 771 -38.25 4.08 23.78
C LEU A 771 -39.45 3.99 22.84
N ARG A 772 -40.13 5.11 22.66
CA ARG A 772 -41.18 5.29 21.66
C ARG A 772 -40.89 6.54 20.86
N VAL A 773 -40.76 6.37 19.54
CA VAL A 773 -40.34 7.43 18.62
C VAL A 773 -41.41 7.63 17.57
N ARG A 774 -41.86 8.87 17.40
CA ARG A 774 -42.75 9.26 16.31
C ARG A 774 -41.93 9.90 15.19
N VAL A 775 -42.04 9.36 13.98
CA VAL A 775 -41.26 9.79 12.81
C VAL A 775 -42.16 10.11 11.61
N GLY A 776 -41.77 11.12 10.85
CA GLY A 776 -42.27 11.37 9.50
C GLY A 776 -41.40 10.65 8.48
N LEU A 777 -42.00 9.89 7.57
CA LEU A 777 -41.27 9.21 6.47
C LEU A 777 -41.60 9.81 5.08
N GLY A 778 -42.50 10.78 5.01
CA GLY A 778 -42.95 11.36 3.75
C GLY A 778 -43.54 10.31 2.82
N GLU A 779 -42.94 10.15 1.63
CA GLU A 779 -43.34 9.16 0.62
C GLU A 779 -42.70 7.77 0.84
N LEU A 780 -41.83 7.62 1.84
CA LEU A 780 -41.13 6.38 2.16
C LEU A 780 -41.90 5.51 3.15
N GLY A 781 -41.64 4.20 3.11
CA GLY A 781 -42.19 3.23 4.04
C GLY A 781 -41.17 2.75 5.09
N PRO A 782 -41.62 2.00 6.11
CA PRO A 782 -40.73 1.37 7.09
C PRO A 782 -39.69 0.42 6.48
N ASP A 783 -39.98 -0.18 5.32
CA ASP A 783 -39.04 -1.07 4.63
C ASP A 783 -37.90 -0.31 3.93
N ASP A 784 -38.01 1.01 3.78
CA ASP A 784 -37.00 1.88 3.15
C ASP A 784 -36.00 2.46 4.17
N VAL A 785 -36.26 2.32 5.47
CA VAL A 785 -35.49 2.98 6.53
C VAL A 785 -35.23 2.08 7.72
N GLU A 786 -34.17 2.36 8.46
CA GLU A 786 -33.94 1.82 9.79
C GLU A 786 -33.92 2.98 10.79
N VAL A 787 -34.82 2.91 11.78
CA VAL A 787 -34.83 3.84 12.90
C VAL A 787 -33.99 3.25 14.02
N GLN A 788 -32.97 3.96 14.46
CA GLN A 788 -32.03 3.50 15.48
C GLN A 788 -32.06 4.43 16.69
N ALA A 789 -32.04 3.85 17.89
CA ALA A 789 -31.58 4.57 19.07
C ALA A 789 -30.06 4.48 19.15
N VAL A 790 -29.39 5.60 19.39
CA VAL A 790 -27.93 5.71 19.53
C VAL A 790 -27.66 6.15 20.95
N SER A 791 -26.93 5.37 21.75
CA SER A 791 -26.72 5.68 23.16
C SER A 791 -25.30 5.41 23.63
N GLY A 792 -24.84 6.15 24.63
CA GLY A 792 -23.46 6.07 25.09
C GLY A 792 -23.16 7.01 26.25
N ARG A 793 -21.86 7.21 26.52
CA ARG A 793 -21.40 8.17 27.54
C ARG A 793 -21.57 9.58 26.99
N VAL A 794 -21.92 10.51 27.87
CA VAL A 794 -22.01 11.93 27.52
C VAL A 794 -20.76 12.64 28.02
N ASP A 795 -20.08 13.35 27.14
CA ASP A 795 -18.93 14.20 27.47
C ASP A 795 -19.39 15.59 27.98
N PRO A 796 -18.47 16.47 28.44
CA PRO A 796 -18.84 17.82 28.91
C PRO A 796 -19.48 18.73 27.86
N GLU A 797 -19.35 18.38 26.58
CA GLU A 797 -19.92 19.08 25.43
C GLU A 797 -21.24 18.44 24.94
N ASP A 798 -21.81 17.54 25.73
CA ASP A 798 -23.05 16.79 25.44
C ASP A 798 -22.97 15.84 24.22
N HIS A 799 -21.77 15.49 23.75
CA HIS A 799 -21.61 14.47 22.70
C HIS A 799 -21.67 13.05 23.27
N ILE A 800 -22.22 12.14 22.46
CA ILE A 800 -22.29 10.72 22.78
C ILE A 800 -20.99 10.03 22.35
N ALA A 801 -20.16 9.66 23.32
CA ALA A 801 -18.98 8.83 23.14
C ALA A 801 -19.29 7.34 23.36
N ASP A 802 -18.50 6.46 22.74
CA ASP A 802 -18.68 4.99 22.76
C ASP A 802 -20.10 4.56 22.36
N ALA A 803 -20.64 5.17 21.30
CA ALA A 803 -22.02 4.99 20.89
C ALA A 803 -22.34 3.51 20.55
N VAL A 804 -23.48 3.05 21.04
CA VAL A 804 -24.10 1.77 20.72
C VAL A 804 -25.42 2.05 20.02
N THR A 805 -25.68 1.33 18.93
CA THR A 805 -26.90 1.50 18.12
C THR A 805 -27.86 0.33 18.31
N VAL A 806 -29.14 0.61 18.57
CA VAL A 806 -30.20 -0.40 18.68
C VAL A 806 -31.31 -0.09 17.67
N PRO A 807 -31.67 -1.03 16.77
CA PRO A 807 -32.77 -0.83 15.84
C PRO A 807 -34.12 -0.85 16.58
N LEU A 808 -34.97 0.13 16.29
CA LEU A 808 -36.34 0.23 16.77
C LEU A 808 -37.28 -0.40 15.73
N LYS A 809 -38.42 -0.93 16.19
CA LYS A 809 -39.39 -1.63 15.33
C LYS A 809 -40.68 -0.83 15.17
N PRO A 810 -41.30 -0.81 13.98
CA PRO A 810 -42.59 -0.15 13.80
C PRO A 810 -43.66 -0.81 14.67
N ALA A 811 -44.39 0.00 15.44
CA ALA A 811 -45.40 -0.41 16.41
C ALA A 811 -46.84 -0.39 15.84
N GLY A 812 -46.99 -0.47 14.52
CA GLY A 812 -48.28 -0.43 13.83
C GLY A 812 -48.19 0.26 12.47
N GLY A 813 -49.36 0.57 11.88
CA GLY A 813 -49.45 1.41 10.68
C GLY A 813 -49.28 2.91 11.00
N PRO A 814 -49.30 3.78 9.97
CA PRO A 814 -49.21 5.21 10.19
C PRO A 814 -50.45 5.73 10.92
N ASP A 815 -50.28 6.75 11.74
CA ASP A 815 -51.38 7.44 12.40
C ASP A 815 -52.18 8.35 11.45
N ASN A 816 -53.20 9.04 11.96
CA ASN A 816 -54.07 9.91 11.18
C ASN A 816 -53.35 11.10 10.53
N GLU A 817 -52.13 11.43 10.97
CA GLU A 817 -51.27 12.48 10.42
C GLU A 817 -50.18 11.90 9.50
N GLY A 818 -50.24 10.60 9.20
CA GLY A 818 -49.29 9.90 8.36
C GLY A 818 -47.94 9.63 9.05
N ARG A 819 -47.86 9.72 10.38
CA ARG A 819 -46.62 9.45 11.13
C ARG A 819 -46.54 8.01 11.58
N TRP A 820 -45.32 7.50 11.63
CA TRP A 820 -45.04 6.14 12.10
C TRP A 820 -44.53 6.17 13.53
N VAL A 821 -44.93 5.18 14.32
CA VAL A 821 -44.44 4.97 15.68
C VAL A 821 -43.47 3.81 15.68
N TYR A 822 -42.28 4.01 16.21
CA TYR A 822 -41.25 3.00 16.41
C TYR A 822 -41.00 2.78 17.90
N GLU A 823 -40.80 1.53 18.29
CA GLU A 823 -40.60 1.13 19.67
C GLU A 823 -39.43 0.16 19.81
N GLY A 824 -38.69 0.28 20.91
CA GLY A 824 -37.58 -0.63 21.19
C GLY A 824 -36.97 -0.43 22.58
N PRO A 825 -36.21 -1.42 23.05
CA PRO A 825 -35.53 -1.34 24.33
C PRO A 825 -34.26 -0.49 24.24
N LEU A 826 -34.02 0.33 25.27
CA LEU A 826 -32.74 0.98 25.52
C LEU A 826 -32.18 0.43 26.85
N SER A 827 -31.17 -0.42 26.76
CA SER A 827 -30.52 -1.00 27.94
C SER A 827 -29.42 -0.09 28.47
N LEU A 828 -29.53 0.29 29.75
CA LEU A 828 -28.52 1.11 30.43
C LEU A 828 -27.41 0.20 30.97
N ASP A 829 -26.35 0.06 30.19
CA ASP A 829 -25.26 -0.90 30.41
C ASP A 829 -24.02 -0.31 31.10
N ARG A 830 -24.03 1.01 31.39
CA ARG A 830 -22.88 1.75 31.93
C ARG A 830 -23.27 2.74 33.03
N THR A 831 -22.32 3.05 33.90
CA THR A 831 -22.46 4.06 34.97
C THR A 831 -21.81 5.39 34.59
N GLY A 832 -22.44 6.51 34.97
CA GLY A 832 -21.97 7.88 34.70
C GLY A 832 -23.02 8.66 33.88
N PRO A 833 -22.67 9.88 33.39
CA PRO A 833 -23.48 10.59 32.41
C PRO A 833 -23.72 9.69 31.20
N TYR A 834 -25.01 9.44 30.89
CA TYR A 834 -25.45 8.56 29.83
C TYR A 834 -26.53 9.28 29.03
N GLY A 835 -26.41 9.20 27.72
CA GLY A 835 -27.26 9.93 26.79
C GLY A 835 -27.70 9.02 25.67
N TYR A 836 -28.78 9.39 25.03
CA TYR A 836 -29.23 8.73 23.82
C TYR A 836 -29.84 9.77 22.87
N THR A 837 -29.75 9.47 21.58
CA THR A 837 -30.47 10.16 20.51
C THR A 837 -31.13 9.12 19.62
N VAL A 838 -31.89 9.57 18.63
CA VAL A 838 -32.55 8.70 17.65
C VAL A 838 -32.14 9.17 16.26
N ARG A 839 -31.87 8.25 15.36
CA ARG A 839 -31.62 8.58 13.95
C ARG A 839 -32.38 7.67 13.01
N ILE A 840 -32.56 8.14 11.79
CA ILE A 840 -33.15 7.39 10.69
C ILE A 840 -32.12 7.29 9.57
N LEU A 841 -31.88 6.06 9.11
CA LEU A 841 -30.94 5.74 8.03
C LEU A 841 -31.69 5.03 6.90
N PRO A 842 -31.27 5.19 5.62
CA PRO A 842 -31.77 4.35 4.54
C PRO A 842 -31.45 2.87 4.79
N ALA A 843 -32.41 1.98 4.54
CA ALA A 843 -32.23 0.54 4.73
C ALA A 843 -32.64 -0.22 3.47
N HIS A 844 -31.73 -1.04 2.95
CA HIS A 844 -32.01 -1.95 1.85
C HIS A 844 -31.06 -3.14 1.89
N ARG A 845 -31.56 -4.34 1.57
CA ARG A 845 -30.82 -5.62 1.67
C ARG A 845 -29.51 -5.68 0.87
N LEU A 846 -29.37 -4.82 -0.14
CA LEU A 846 -28.21 -4.75 -1.04
C LEU A 846 -27.20 -3.65 -0.68
N LEU A 847 -27.45 -2.86 0.35
CA LEU A 847 -26.45 -1.90 0.86
C LEU A 847 -25.40 -2.62 1.71
N ALA A 848 -24.16 -2.13 1.66
CA ALA A 848 -23.11 -2.64 2.54
C ALA A 848 -23.16 -2.01 3.94
N SER A 849 -23.70 -0.79 4.06
CA SER A 849 -23.91 -0.09 5.33
C SER A 849 -25.05 0.93 5.21
N GLY A 850 -25.65 1.32 6.35
CA GLY A 850 -26.66 2.39 6.39
C GLY A 850 -26.12 3.77 6.01
N ALA A 851 -24.81 3.97 6.12
CA ALA A 851 -24.13 5.19 5.71
C ALA A 851 -23.92 5.29 4.18
N GLU A 852 -24.15 4.22 3.41
CA GLU A 852 -23.76 4.18 1.99
C GLU A 852 -24.33 5.34 1.14
N LEU A 853 -25.53 5.84 1.47
CA LEU A 853 -26.16 6.95 0.74
C LEU A 853 -25.72 8.34 1.23
N GLY A 854 -25.04 8.46 2.36
CA GLY A 854 -24.72 9.76 2.99
C GLY A 854 -25.97 10.52 3.44
N LEU A 855 -27.03 9.80 3.82
CA LEU A 855 -28.29 10.35 4.27
C LEU A 855 -28.58 9.90 5.71
N VAL A 856 -28.87 10.86 6.58
CA VAL A 856 -29.29 10.63 7.96
C VAL A 856 -30.31 11.70 8.34
N ALA A 857 -31.31 11.33 9.13
CA ALA A 857 -32.19 12.28 9.81
C ALA A 857 -32.07 12.09 11.31
N VAL A 858 -31.84 13.19 12.02
CA VAL A 858 -31.73 13.28 13.49
C VAL A 858 -32.82 14.24 14.01
N PRO A 859 -33.11 14.28 15.32
CA PRO A 859 -34.09 15.21 15.88
C PRO A 859 -33.62 16.65 15.68
N SER A 860 -34.54 17.59 15.41
CA SER A 860 -34.19 19.02 15.37
C SER A 860 -33.96 19.56 16.78
N GLU A 861 -33.23 20.67 16.91
CA GLU A 861 -32.95 21.34 18.20
C GLU A 861 -34.24 21.65 19.01
N GLU A 862 -35.33 22.04 18.34
CA GLU A 862 -36.63 22.30 18.98
C GLU A 862 -37.27 21.01 19.56
N THR A 863 -37.00 19.85 18.96
CA THR A 863 -37.43 18.53 19.47
C THR A 863 -36.62 18.06 20.68
N GLY A 864 -35.34 18.44 20.75
CA GLY A 864 -34.45 18.12 21.88
C GLY A 864 -34.93 18.76 23.18
N GLU A 865 -35.28 20.05 23.13
CA GLU A 865 -35.84 20.78 24.28
C GLU A 865 -37.17 20.19 24.77
N GLY A 866 -38.01 19.67 23.86
CA GLY A 866 -39.29 19.01 24.17
C GLY A 866 -39.16 17.59 24.73
N ALA A 867 -38.03 16.91 24.50
CA ALA A 867 -37.72 15.56 24.98
C ALA A 867 -36.99 15.53 26.35
N GLY A 868 -36.72 16.70 26.94
CA GLY A 868 -35.95 16.81 28.19
C GLY A 868 -34.44 16.65 28.00
N VAL A 869 -33.94 16.73 26.76
CA VAL A 869 -32.51 16.76 26.44
C VAL A 869 -32.13 18.22 26.19
N LEU A 870 -31.59 18.87 27.22
CA LEU A 870 -30.96 20.18 27.08
C LEU A 870 -29.69 20.02 26.24
N MET A 871 -29.72 20.34 24.95
CA MET A 871 -28.50 20.64 24.19
C MET A 871 -28.26 22.15 24.25
N ARG A 872 -27.04 22.57 24.59
CA ARG A 872 -26.61 23.97 24.55
C ARG A 872 -25.31 24.14 23.79
#